data_AF-Q54P41-F1
#
_entry.id   AF-Q54P41-F1
#
_cell.length_a   1.000
_cell.length_b   1.000
_cell.length_c   1.000
_cell.angle_alpha   90.00
_cell.angle_beta   90.00
_cell.angle_gamma   90.00
#
_symmetry.space_group_name_H-M   'P 1'
#
loop_
_entity.id
_entity.type
_entity.pdbx_description
1 polymer ?
#
loop_
_entity_poly.entity_id
_entity_poly.type
_entity_poly.pdbx_seq_one_letter_code
_entity_poly.pdbx_strand_id
1 'polypeptide(L)'
;MRKLSSFILKINVLLVLFISIASSTFTTQQINALNTISSQCGFQWTSLECGATSTSIFLANSIKCDENGDINRIDIDAVSDCGLNNVFDAFPALKILYLHNVDVKNVPITIYQHPVLEQFQSISTYNFKITTDNGLNDWTKMVSLKYLHIQPVVGTMPLLPTSLQNFYYHSDDTAATQARFPFEIFTPNLLTFYLQLQVAPISSVSLQSTLFKNSTSLQTFLLYCNGYSISFSVFYKLPSTLTTLQLFLLNFGANKTMPRIGEVSWDSLQTVTLNNLAIIGTIDPEFFYLPNLRIWYSQNNPNLIGSFTSEFGSRSKLTQLFISNTAFTGALPNDILAGGLNFLDITSTNIGGAAGGELPSSFYCLPKSVFLSTSTSFRILYDQAKFGPMGTCSPTIASITTPISSLDFSIQIRGTMLGAFIPFISISMENVNGAVPLNCQVQQFGTLISCSNPFIYGQGTLTLNVLNDVTPAPSSSISFKYNAPSIASITPVPTIGGTATIYGTNFWIATRTTTDSNNYVRLINKKGTEIECTNVKVINAYQTLTCDLPSGIDGGIFVVSVSGQDNRNQAFTFLYSPPLIKSTSTKLIPTKLESIVTIFGSNFWNDTSMVQVLVQGSIDCPVQSVNHTILTCKFPKTPFILPAGQLDVSVTVNKLSYGAISNLLTMMDPSFCPNNCGSNGYCDGDVGMCICNSNFTGADCSLSTIVSKFEFGENNATITMTPQLNDDAKTTSSMKLYLVSIIENQNEILIDQWKSIPIDQYTTLYQWYGANQKNINVTIRQNQISSSDQFISFPLNSLTYRVDYYSGSSLTVNNPQFLFEFDQYPKECQNLPIIFGNPTGSSVDTRFFTLNTYNVEYFGRFPKVAIVNGQSGNGGVTSNSVGISGLFNKMVTKVNAYDCQSASFELDLTAYSTAVVREPSINSCTSQDGSQNGNTDNKKSENGWKIGVGIGVGIGGAALIVSAFFITRQRVKLSKTQTLLEKKLKEINNNL
;
A
#
# COMPACT_ATOMS: atom_id res chain seq x y z
N MET A 1 16.97 -20.56 4.74
CA MET A 1 16.21 -21.82 4.93
C MET A 1 14.85 -21.83 4.22
N ARG A 2 14.01 -20.78 4.23
CA ARG A 2 12.81 -20.73 3.36
C ARG A 2 13.08 -20.64 1.84
N LYS A 3 14.25 -20.13 1.42
CA LYS A 3 14.70 -20.15 0.00
C LYS A 3 15.22 -21.50 -0.50
N LEU A 4 15.46 -22.48 0.38
CA LEU A 4 15.84 -23.85 -0.02
C LEU A 4 14.62 -24.68 -0.47
N SER A 5 13.41 -24.36 0.01
CA SER A 5 12.18 -25.06 -0.41
C SER A 5 11.75 -24.72 -1.84
N SER A 6 12.12 -23.55 -2.37
CA SER A 6 11.80 -23.11 -3.73
C SER A 6 12.66 -23.80 -4.81
N PHE A 7 13.83 -24.34 -4.43
CA PHE A 7 14.70 -25.09 -5.34
C PHE A 7 14.36 -26.59 -5.36
N ILE A 8 13.84 -27.12 -4.25
CA ILE A 8 13.38 -28.51 -4.14
C ILE A 8 11.96 -28.69 -4.74
N LEU A 9 11.15 -27.62 -4.83
CA LEU A 9 9.83 -27.67 -5.48
C LEU A 9 9.86 -27.47 -7.01
N LYS A 10 10.96 -26.98 -7.59
CA LYS A 10 11.14 -26.91 -9.06
C LYS A 10 11.68 -28.20 -9.69
N ILE A 11 12.06 -29.18 -8.86
CA ILE A 11 12.49 -30.52 -9.28
C ILE A 11 11.32 -31.53 -9.34
N ASN A 12 10.12 -31.15 -8.85
CA ASN A 12 8.94 -32.02 -8.82
C ASN A 12 7.79 -31.62 -9.78
N VAL A 13 8.06 -30.81 -10.81
CA VAL A 13 7.06 -30.41 -11.84
C VAL A 13 7.44 -30.87 -13.26
N LEU A 14 8.38 -31.82 -13.39
CA LEU A 14 8.63 -32.55 -14.64
C LEU A 14 8.14 -34.01 -14.61
N LEU A 15 7.36 -34.38 -13.60
CA LEU A 15 6.63 -35.64 -13.54
C LEU A 15 5.19 -35.39 -14.02
N VAL A 16 4.66 -36.30 -14.85
CA VAL A 16 3.36 -36.23 -15.58
C VAL A 16 3.43 -35.50 -16.93
N LEU A 17 4.37 -35.94 -17.77
CA LEU A 17 4.08 -36.19 -19.18
C LEU A 17 4.24 -37.70 -19.38
N PHE A 18 3.13 -38.43 -19.21
CA PHE A 18 2.97 -39.76 -19.78
C PHE A 18 2.93 -39.59 -21.30
N ILE A 19 4.10 -39.46 -21.91
CA ILE A 19 4.29 -39.86 -23.29
C ILE A 19 4.65 -41.33 -23.20
N SER A 20 3.79 -42.17 -23.76
CA SER A 20 4.09 -43.56 -24.06
C SER A 20 5.40 -43.60 -24.85
N ILE A 21 6.51 -43.84 -24.16
CA ILE A 21 7.74 -44.27 -24.83
C ILE A 21 7.37 -45.65 -25.35
N ALA A 22 7.18 -45.73 -26.66
CA ALA A 22 7.10 -47.01 -27.35
C ALA A 22 8.27 -47.84 -26.83
N SER A 23 7.97 -49.02 -26.27
CA SER A 23 8.99 -49.97 -25.86
C SER A 23 9.78 -50.37 -27.11
N SER A 24 10.82 -49.61 -27.43
CA SER A 24 11.79 -49.97 -28.46
C SER A 24 12.57 -51.14 -27.90
N THR A 25 12.25 -52.32 -28.39
CA THR A 25 13.06 -53.50 -28.11
C THR A 25 14.41 -53.28 -28.77
N PHE A 26 15.49 -53.35 -28.00
CA PHE A 26 16.84 -53.34 -28.53
C PHE A 26 16.99 -54.38 -29.64
N THR A 27 17.68 -54.01 -30.71
CA THR A 27 17.95 -54.94 -31.81
C THR A 27 18.83 -56.10 -31.33
N THR A 28 18.78 -57.24 -32.01
CA THR A 28 19.64 -58.39 -31.69
C THR A 28 21.13 -58.02 -31.71
N GLN A 29 21.54 -57.11 -32.60
CA GLN A 29 22.91 -56.62 -32.67
C GLN A 29 23.30 -55.81 -31.43
N GLN A 30 22.42 -54.90 -30.97
CA GLN A 30 22.63 -54.14 -29.73
C GLN A 30 22.71 -55.06 -28.51
N ILE A 31 21.80 -56.04 -28.41
CA ILE A 31 21.81 -57.02 -27.31
C ILE A 31 23.12 -57.82 -27.30
N ASN A 32 23.59 -58.30 -28.45
CA ASN A 32 24.84 -59.03 -28.54
C ASN A 32 26.05 -58.17 -28.16
N ALA A 33 26.08 -56.90 -28.58
CA ALA A 33 27.14 -55.96 -28.20
C ALA A 33 27.14 -55.67 -26.68
N LEU A 34 25.98 -55.44 -26.09
CA LEU A 34 25.83 -55.22 -24.65
C LEU A 34 26.23 -56.45 -23.83
N ASN A 35 25.86 -57.65 -24.27
CA ASN A 35 26.28 -58.90 -23.65
C ASN A 35 27.80 -59.07 -23.73
N THR A 36 28.40 -58.75 -24.88
CA THR A 36 29.86 -58.78 -25.06
C THR A 36 30.55 -57.82 -24.10
N ILE A 37 30.08 -56.56 -23.99
CA ILE A 37 30.59 -55.58 -23.02
C ILE A 37 30.51 -56.13 -21.60
N SER A 38 29.34 -56.63 -21.18
CA SER A 38 29.16 -57.16 -19.81
C SER A 38 30.08 -58.34 -19.51
N SER A 39 30.24 -59.25 -20.48
CA SER A 39 31.11 -60.43 -20.34
C SER A 39 32.59 -60.05 -20.26
N GLN A 40 33.05 -59.08 -21.05
CA GLN A 40 34.46 -58.69 -21.08
C GLN A 40 34.82 -57.78 -19.90
N CYS A 41 33.88 -56.96 -19.43
CA CYS A 41 34.05 -56.08 -18.28
C CYS A 41 33.71 -56.72 -16.92
N GLY A 42 33.23 -57.98 -16.91
CA GLY A 42 32.97 -58.72 -15.67
C GLY A 42 31.77 -58.22 -14.86
N PHE A 43 30.71 -57.72 -15.51
CA PHE A 43 29.45 -57.38 -14.85
C PHE A 43 28.25 -58.01 -15.58
N GLN A 44 27.05 -57.86 -15.03
CA GLN A 44 25.80 -58.27 -15.69
C GLN A 44 24.84 -57.08 -15.70
N TRP A 45 24.10 -56.90 -16.79
CA TRP A 45 23.02 -55.91 -16.87
C TRP A 45 21.79 -56.40 -16.07
N THR A 46 21.08 -55.48 -15.40
CA THR A 46 19.84 -55.78 -14.66
C THR A 46 18.68 -56.14 -15.59
N SER A 47 18.63 -55.48 -16.74
CA SER A 47 17.77 -55.79 -17.88
C SER A 47 18.48 -55.40 -19.18
N LEU A 48 17.90 -55.75 -20.33
CA LEU A 48 18.40 -55.34 -21.65
C LEU A 48 17.38 -54.40 -22.31
N GLU A 49 17.07 -53.31 -21.61
CA GLU A 49 16.14 -52.25 -22.06
C GLU A 49 16.68 -50.86 -21.68
N CYS A 50 16.05 -49.80 -22.18
CA CYS A 50 16.43 -48.42 -21.87
C CYS A 50 16.37 -48.15 -20.35
N GLY A 51 17.47 -47.65 -19.77
CA GLY A 51 17.59 -47.44 -18.33
C GLY A 51 18.24 -48.60 -17.56
N ALA A 52 18.64 -49.66 -18.25
CA ALA A 52 19.40 -50.75 -17.65
C ALA A 52 20.67 -50.27 -16.94
N THR A 53 20.96 -50.90 -15.81
CA THR A 53 22.14 -50.67 -14.97
C THR A 53 22.87 -51.99 -14.74
N SER A 54 24.06 -52.00 -14.14
CA SER A 54 24.65 -53.28 -13.72
C SER A 54 24.05 -53.81 -12.42
N THR A 55 24.09 -55.13 -12.25
CA THR A 55 23.71 -55.82 -11.01
C THR A 55 24.67 -55.56 -9.86
N SER A 56 25.89 -55.07 -10.16
CA SER A 56 26.85 -54.65 -9.15
C SER A 56 26.49 -53.27 -8.62
N ILE A 57 26.33 -53.15 -7.31
CA ILE A 57 26.16 -51.86 -6.63
C ILE A 57 27.43 -51.00 -6.62
N PHE A 58 28.59 -51.59 -6.93
CA PHE A 58 29.89 -50.91 -6.88
C PHE A 58 30.32 -50.32 -8.22
N LEU A 59 29.70 -50.77 -9.32
CA LEU A 59 30.05 -50.34 -10.67
C LEU A 59 28.89 -49.53 -11.24
N ALA A 60 29.14 -48.27 -11.58
CA ALA A 60 28.12 -47.35 -12.07
C ALA A 60 27.83 -47.51 -13.58
N ASN A 61 27.67 -48.76 -14.05
CA ASN A 61 27.33 -49.03 -15.45
C ASN A 61 25.88 -48.64 -15.74
N SER A 62 25.61 -47.95 -16.85
CA SER A 62 24.25 -47.62 -17.27
C SER A 62 24.07 -47.43 -18.78
N ILE A 63 22.85 -47.67 -19.26
CA ILE A 63 22.41 -47.44 -20.64
C ILE A 63 21.27 -46.43 -20.62
N LYS A 64 21.36 -45.38 -21.44
CA LYS A 64 20.27 -44.43 -21.64
C LYS A 64 19.91 -44.31 -23.10
N CYS A 65 18.64 -44.03 -23.34
CA CYS A 65 18.07 -43.85 -24.65
C CYS A 65 17.56 -42.42 -24.85
N ASP A 66 17.44 -42.00 -26.10
CA ASP A 66 16.74 -40.79 -26.47
C ASP A 66 15.21 -40.97 -26.50
N GLU A 67 14.51 -39.93 -26.93
CA GLU A 67 13.03 -39.91 -27.01
C GLU A 67 12.47 -40.92 -28.03
N ASN A 68 13.28 -41.38 -28.99
CA ASN A 68 12.90 -42.42 -29.96
C ASN A 68 13.19 -43.83 -29.42
N GLY A 69 13.82 -43.93 -28.24
CA GLY A 69 14.20 -45.19 -27.62
C GLY A 69 15.50 -45.76 -28.18
N ASP A 70 16.32 -44.96 -28.86
CA ASP A 70 17.64 -45.36 -29.36
C ASP A 70 18.71 -45.14 -28.28
N ILE A 71 19.60 -46.11 -28.08
CA ILE A 71 20.70 -46.01 -27.11
C ILE A 71 21.62 -44.85 -27.50
N ASN A 72 21.61 -43.78 -26.70
CA ASN A 72 22.36 -42.56 -26.96
C ASN A 72 23.48 -42.31 -25.94
N ARG A 73 23.50 -43.06 -24.83
CA ARG A 73 24.55 -42.99 -23.81
C ARG A 73 24.83 -44.34 -23.21
N ILE A 74 26.12 -44.65 -23.09
CA ILE A 74 26.62 -45.84 -22.40
C ILE A 74 27.68 -45.37 -21.40
N ASP A 75 27.47 -45.71 -20.14
CA ASP A 75 28.43 -45.52 -19.07
C ASP A 75 28.94 -46.92 -18.64
N ILE A 76 30.26 -47.13 -18.68
CA ILE A 76 30.91 -48.37 -18.26
C ILE A 76 31.86 -48.04 -17.12
N ASP A 77 31.70 -48.70 -15.99
CA ASP A 77 32.66 -48.74 -14.89
C ASP A 77 33.09 -50.18 -14.69
N ALA A 78 34.37 -50.44 -14.91
CA ALA A 78 34.92 -51.78 -14.82
C ALA A 78 36.37 -51.68 -14.42
N VAL A 79 36.73 -52.24 -13.26
CA VAL A 79 38.08 -52.24 -12.70
C VAL A 79 38.93 -53.33 -13.40
N SER A 80 38.95 -53.33 -14.72
CA SER A 80 39.53 -54.37 -15.57
C SER A 80 39.88 -53.88 -16.98
N ASP A 81 40.70 -54.66 -17.70
CA ASP A 81 40.84 -54.55 -19.15
C ASP A 81 39.61 -55.17 -19.83
N CYS A 82 38.68 -54.30 -20.26
CA CYS A 82 37.40 -54.70 -20.81
C CYS A 82 37.45 -55.19 -22.26
N GLY A 83 38.61 -55.24 -22.93
CA GLY A 83 38.72 -55.79 -24.29
C GLY A 83 37.65 -55.32 -25.29
N LEU A 84 37.23 -54.04 -25.22
CA LEU A 84 36.07 -53.40 -25.91
C LEU A 84 36.22 -53.29 -27.45
N ASN A 85 36.74 -54.33 -28.08
CA ASN A 85 37.10 -54.34 -29.49
C ASN A 85 35.84 -54.40 -30.36
N ASN A 86 35.63 -53.34 -31.14
CA ASN A 86 34.63 -53.24 -32.21
C ASN A 86 33.16 -53.47 -31.82
N VAL A 87 32.77 -53.14 -30.59
CA VAL A 87 31.38 -53.31 -30.11
C VAL A 87 30.49 -52.09 -30.35
N PHE A 88 31.06 -50.91 -30.53
CA PHE A 88 30.30 -49.65 -30.52
C PHE A 88 29.55 -49.34 -31.83
N ASP A 89 29.88 -50.02 -32.93
CA ASP A 89 29.15 -49.90 -34.21
C ASP A 89 27.70 -50.36 -34.11
N ALA A 90 27.35 -51.13 -33.06
CA ALA A 90 25.98 -51.54 -32.78
C ALA A 90 25.08 -50.39 -32.27
N PHE A 91 25.64 -49.23 -31.94
CA PHE A 91 24.92 -48.11 -31.33
C PHE A 91 25.00 -46.85 -32.21
N PRO A 92 24.35 -46.81 -33.39
CA PRO A 92 24.50 -45.70 -34.34
C PRO A 92 24.02 -44.34 -33.82
N ALA A 93 23.23 -44.31 -32.74
CA ALA A 93 22.75 -43.10 -32.07
C ALA A 93 23.61 -42.68 -30.86
N LEU A 94 24.72 -43.37 -30.58
CA LEU A 94 25.55 -43.14 -29.38
C LEU A 94 26.20 -41.75 -29.41
N LYS A 95 25.73 -40.87 -28.52
CA LYS A 95 26.22 -39.50 -28.35
C LYS A 95 27.20 -39.35 -27.19
N ILE A 96 27.08 -40.17 -26.15
CA ILE A 96 27.93 -40.07 -24.95
C ILE A 96 28.49 -41.45 -24.61
N LEU A 97 29.82 -41.56 -24.54
CA LEU A 97 30.51 -42.74 -24.03
C LEU A 97 31.37 -42.35 -22.84
N TYR A 98 31.12 -42.98 -21.70
CA TYR A 98 31.88 -42.79 -20.47
C TYR A 98 32.52 -44.10 -20.05
N LEU A 99 33.85 -44.13 -19.96
CA LEU A 99 34.63 -45.26 -19.48
C LEU A 99 35.29 -44.87 -18.15
N HIS A 100 34.87 -45.49 -17.05
CA HIS A 100 35.39 -45.25 -15.72
C HIS A 100 36.21 -46.45 -15.26
N ASN A 101 37.47 -46.20 -14.86
CA ASN A 101 38.41 -47.22 -14.41
C ASN A 101 38.68 -48.37 -15.39
N VAL A 102 38.34 -48.21 -16.68
CA VAL A 102 38.55 -49.22 -17.71
C VAL A 102 39.94 -49.11 -18.32
N ASP A 103 40.69 -50.21 -18.37
CA ASP A 103 41.93 -50.27 -19.15
C ASP A 103 41.58 -50.49 -20.63
N VAL A 104 42.05 -49.61 -21.51
CA VAL A 104 41.79 -49.69 -22.96
C VAL A 104 43.13 -49.72 -23.68
N LYS A 105 43.56 -50.92 -24.06
CA LYS A 105 44.87 -51.15 -24.68
C LYS A 105 45.06 -50.56 -26.07
N ASN A 106 43.98 -50.35 -26.81
CA ASN A 106 43.95 -49.63 -28.08
C ASN A 106 42.53 -49.08 -28.23
N VAL A 107 42.37 -47.80 -28.58
CA VAL A 107 41.03 -47.25 -28.81
C VAL A 107 40.47 -47.86 -30.09
N PRO A 108 39.36 -48.60 -30.06
CA PRO A 108 38.82 -49.28 -31.24
C PRO A 108 38.29 -48.28 -32.28
N ILE A 109 38.35 -48.69 -33.55
CA ILE A 109 37.88 -47.89 -34.70
C ILE A 109 36.42 -47.45 -34.57
N THR A 110 35.62 -48.28 -33.91
CA THR A 110 34.20 -48.05 -33.65
C THR A 110 33.93 -46.90 -32.67
N ILE A 111 34.96 -46.44 -31.94
CA ILE A 111 34.89 -45.21 -31.15
C ILE A 111 35.43 -44.04 -31.97
N TYR A 112 36.68 -44.14 -32.46
CA TYR A 112 37.34 -42.98 -33.07
C TYR A 112 36.88 -42.63 -34.49
N GLN A 113 35.99 -43.42 -35.07
CA GLN A 113 35.27 -43.09 -36.31
C GLN A 113 33.75 -42.97 -36.10
N HIS A 114 33.27 -42.96 -34.85
CA HIS A 114 31.84 -42.84 -34.56
C HIS A 114 31.32 -41.45 -34.98
N PRO A 115 30.40 -41.35 -35.96
CA PRO A 115 30.08 -40.08 -36.61
C PRO A 115 29.27 -39.12 -35.73
N VAL A 116 28.50 -39.66 -34.78
CA VAL A 116 27.57 -38.88 -33.93
C VAL A 116 28.00 -38.78 -32.47
N LEU A 117 29.17 -39.35 -32.09
CA LEU A 117 29.63 -39.29 -30.71
C LEU A 117 29.99 -37.85 -30.36
N GLU A 118 29.24 -37.23 -29.44
CA GLU A 118 29.40 -35.85 -29.03
C GLU A 118 30.32 -35.71 -27.81
N GLN A 119 30.35 -36.72 -26.94
CA GLN A 119 31.20 -36.75 -25.75
C GLN A 119 31.88 -38.11 -25.59
N PHE A 120 33.19 -38.08 -25.41
CA PHE A 120 33.97 -39.26 -25.05
C PHE A 120 34.82 -38.95 -23.82
N GLN A 121 34.66 -39.75 -22.76
CA GLN A 121 35.51 -39.63 -21.58
C GLN A 121 36.03 -40.99 -21.14
N SER A 122 37.30 -41.01 -20.75
CA SER A 122 37.97 -42.13 -20.09
C SER A 122 38.68 -41.58 -18.86
N ILE A 123 38.18 -41.90 -17.67
CA ILE A 123 38.70 -41.39 -16.40
C ILE A 123 39.00 -42.57 -15.48
N SER A 124 40.19 -42.61 -14.90
CA SER A 124 40.57 -43.64 -13.95
C SER A 124 41.14 -43.05 -12.67
N THR A 125 40.72 -43.62 -11.55
CA THR A 125 41.32 -43.36 -10.22
C THR A 125 42.26 -44.49 -9.77
N TYR A 126 42.29 -45.60 -10.52
CA TYR A 126 43.11 -46.79 -10.23
C TYR A 126 44.29 -46.94 -11.20
N ASN A 127 44.73 -45.85 -11.83
CA ASN A 127 45.83 -45.81 -12.81
C ASN A 127 45.62 -46.70 -14.06
N PHE A 128 44.42 -47.22 -14.32
CA PHE A 128 44.06 -47.78 -15.63
C PHE A 128 44.18 -46.74 -16.72
N LYS A 129 44.64 -47.13 -17.91
CA LYS A 129 45.05 -46.19 -18.94
C LYS A 129 44.26 -46.43 -20.22
N ILE A 130 44.14 -45.38 -21.03
CA ILE A 130 43.77 -45.55 -22.44
C ILE A 130 45.01 -45.37 -23.29
N THR A 131 45.25 -46.30 -24.19
CA THR A 131 46.39 -46.26 -25.10
C THR A 131 45.90 -45.81 -26.47
N THR A 132 46.52 -44.77 -27.02
CA THR A 132 46.29 -44.30 -28.39
C THR A 132 47.38 -44.84 -29.32
N ASP A 133 46.97 -45.50 -30.41
CA ASP A 133 47.78 -46.42 -31.24
C ASP A 133 48.92 -45.77 -32.04
N ASN A 134 49.94 -45.26 -31.35
CA ASN A 134 51.21 -44.78 -31.91
C ASN A 134 51.09 -43.80 -33.10
N GLY A 135 49.96 -43.09 -33.23
CA GLY A 135 49.75 -42.01 -34.20
C GLY A 135 49.08 -42.43 -35.51
N LEU A 136 48.61 -43.68 -35.63
CA LEU A 136 47.93 -44.17 -36.84
C LEU A 136 46.43 -43.84 -36.90
N ASN A 137 45.80 -43.58 -35.75
CA ASN A 137 44.36 -43.33 -35.69
C ASN A 137 44.05 -41.85 -35.94
N ASP A 138 43.32 -41.58 -37.02
CA ASP A 138 42.79 -40.27 -37.38
C ASP A 138 41.39 -40.08 -36.79
N TRP A 139 41.30 -39.31 -35.69
CA TRP A 139 40.04 -39.06 -34.99
C TRP A 139 39.25 -37.90 -35.61
N THR A 140 39.72 -37.31 -36.72
CA THR A 140 38.99 -36.24 -37.44
C THR A 140 37.63 -36.71 -37.97
N LYS A 141 37.40 -38.03 -38.03
CA LYS A 141 36.10 -38.65 -38.38
C LYS A 141 35.03 -38.47 -37.31
N MET A 142 35.40 -38.18 -36.05
CA MET A 142 34.46 -37.87 -34.98
C MET A 142 33.92 -36.44 -35.10
N VAL A 143 33.27 -36.13 -36.22
CA VAL A 143 32.86 -34.76 -36.61
C VAL A 143 31.88 -34.11 -35.64
N SER A 144 31.20 -34.91 -34.80
CA SER A 144 30.27 -34.43 -33.78
C SER A 144 30.90 -34.24 -32.40
N LEU A 145 32.17 -34.64 -32.21
CA LEU A 145 32.83 -34.66 -30.91
C LEU A 145 33.07 -33.23 -30.42
N LYS A 146 32.45 -32.88 -29.29
CA LYS A 146 32.55 -31.57 -28.64
C LYS A 146 33.28 -31.64 -27.30
N TYR A 147 33.22 -32.77 -26.62
CA TYR A 147 33.84 -32.96 -25.30
C TYR A 147 34.72 -34.20 -25.31
N LEU A 148 36.02 -34.01 -25.04
CA LEU A 148 36.99 -35.09 -24.88
C LEU A 148 37.67 -34.94 -23.53
N HIS A 149 37.60 -35.98 -22.68
CA HIS A 149 38.33 -36.02 -21.42
C HIS A 149 38.98 -37.38 -21.22
N ILE A 150 40.30 -37.40 -21.29
CA ILE A 150 41.09 -38.60 -21.09
C ILE A 150 42.10 -38.40 -19.96
N GLN A 151 42.02 -39.25 -18.95
CA GLN A 151 42.91 -39.26 -17.79
C GLN A 151 42.97 -40.66 -17.14
N PRO A 152 44.12 -41.36 -17.11
CA PRO A 152 45.38 -41.13 -17.81
C PRO A 152 45.45 -41.74 -19.24
N VAL A 153 46.25 -41.13 -20.12
CA VAL A 153 46.54 -41.58 -21.48
C VAL A 153 48.00 -42.01 -21.69
N VAL A 154 48.20 -42.99 -22.56
CA VAL A 154 49.50 -43.45 -23.06
C VAL A 154 49.50 -43.47 -24.59
N GLY A 155 50.66 -43.27 -25.21
CA GLY A 155 50.81 -43.38 -26.67
C GLY A 155 50.84 -42.03 -27.38
N THR A 156 50.58 -41.98 -28.68
CA THR A 156 50.70 -40.74 -29.46
C THR A 156 49.36 -40.02 -29.55
N MET A 157 49.33 -38.71 -29.30
CA MET A 157 48.11 -37.91 -29.47
C MET A 157 47.61 -37.99 -30.93
N PRO A 158 46.36 -38.40 -31.18
CA PRO A 158 45.81 -38.53 -32.53
C PRO A 158 45.56 -37.16 -33.17
N LEU A 159 45.26 -37.17 -34.48
CA LEU A 159 44.66 -36.01 -35.16
C LEU A 159 43.24 -35.81 -34.63
N LEU A 160 42.95 -34.65 -34.04
CA LEU A 160 41.67 -34.38 -33.39
C LEU A 160 40.70 -33.59 -34.29
N PRO A 161 39.37 -33.76 -34.13
CA PRO A 161 38.39 -33.03 -34.93
C PRO A 161 38.29 -31.56 -34.49
N THR A 162 38.07 -30.67 -35.47
CA THR A 162 37.92 -29.22 -35.26
C THR A 162 36.61 -28.84 -34.55
N SER A 163 35.72 -29.80 -34.33
CA SER A 163 34.44 -29.66 -33.61
C SER A 163 34.59 -29.56 -32.08
N LEU A 164 35.77 -29.87 -31.55
CA LEU A 164 36.02 -29.87 -30.12
C LEU A 164 35.81 -28.51 -29.48
N GLN A 165 35.08 -28.51 -28.37
CA GLN A 165 34.81 -27.35 -27.53
C GLN A 165 35.53 -27.48 -26.18
N ASN A 166 35.63 -28.69 -25.63
CA ASN A 166 36.30 -28.97 -24.37
C ASN A 166 37.28 -30.13 -24.54
N PHE A 167 38.54 -29.86 -24.24
CA PHE A 167 39.64 -30.81 -24.40
C PHE A 167 40.38 -30.95 -23.07
N TYR A 168 40.39 -32.16 -22.51
CA TYR A 168 41.16 -32.54 -21.33
C TYR A 168 41.98 -33.79 -21.64
N TYR A 169 43.30 -33.67 -21.57
CA TYR A 169 44.21 -34.75 -21.94
C TYR A 169 45.37 -34.80 -20.95
N HIS A 170 45.43 -35.87 -20.17
CA HIS A 170 46.39 -36.05 -19.09
C HIS A 170 47.17 -37.35 -19.26
N SER A 171 48.50 -37.25 -19.30
CA SER A 171 49.41 -38.40 -19.34
C SER A 171 50.38 -38.36 -18.17
N ASP A 172 50.45 -39.47 -17.42
CA ASP A 172 51.46 -39.70 -16.37
C ASP A 172 52.69 -40.45 -16.86
N ASP A 173 52.72 -40.83 -18.14
CA ASP A 173 53.78 -41.67 -18.68
C ASP A 173 55.03 -40.85 -19.04
N THR A 174 56.16 -41.19 -18.43
CA THR A 174 57.46 -40.58 -18.73
C THR A 174 58.13 -41.19 -19.97
N ALA A 175 57.73 -42.40 -20.37
CA ALA A 175 58.33 -43.14 -21.47
C ALA A 175 57.53 -43.00 -22.78
N ALA A 176 56.26 -42.60 -22.70
CA ALA A 176 55.34 -42.70 -23.83
C ALA A 176 54.36 -41.53 -23.90
N THR A 177 54.76 -40.46 -24.57
CA THR A 177 53.95 -39.93 -25.67
C THR A 177 54.88 -39.30 -26.71
N GLN A 178 54.86 -39.75 -27.98
CA GLN A 178 55.31 -38.92 -29.10
C GLN A 178 54.27 -37.81 -29.33
N ALA A 179 53.83 -37.13 -28.27
CA ALA A 179 52.71 -36.21 -28.34
C ALA A 179 53.09 -35.08 -29.28
N ARG A 180 52.27 -34.89 -30.31
CA ARG A 180 52.14 -33.62 -31.01
C ARG A 180 51.36 -32.65 -30.13
N PHE A 181 51.57 -31.36 -30.32
CA PHE A 181 50.62 -30.36 -29.83
C PHE A 181 49.41 -30.30 -30.79
N PRO A 182 48.15 -30.31 -30.32
CA PRO A 182 46.98 -30.37 -31.19
C PRO A 182 46.60 -28.98 -31.72
N PHE A 183 47.40 -28.40 -32.61
CA PHE A 183 47.15 -27.08 -33.20
C PHE A 183 45.77 -26.98 -33.90
N GLU A 184 45.26 -28.10 -34.40
CA GLU A 184 44.01 -28.19 -35.16
C GLU A 184 42.75 -27.87 -34.34
N ILE A 185 42.76 -28.07 -33.02
CA ILE A 185 41.57 -27.84 -32.19
C ILE A 185 41.39 -26.36 -31.81
N PHE A 186 42.38 -25.51 -32.08
CA PHE A 186 42.34 -24.06 -31.80
C PHE A 186 41.48 -23.33 -32.83
N THR A 187 40.17 -23.56 -32.72
CA THR A 187 39.12 -22.99 -33.56
C THR A 187 38.28 -21.99 -32.74
N PRO A 188 37.44 -21.17 -33.40
CA PRO A 188 36.55 -20.26 -32.70
C PRO A 188 35.58 -20.94 -31.73
N ASN A 189 35.40 -22.27 -31.82
CA ASN A 189 34.49 -23.04 -30.97
C ASN A 189 35.16 -23.59 -29.70
N LEU A 190 36.49 -23.57 -29.61
CA LEU A 190 37.20 -24.09 -28.45
C LEU A 190 36.94 -23.20 -27.22
N LEU A 191 36.43 -23.80 -26.14
CA LEU A 191 36.10 -23.16 -24.87
C LEU A 191 37.12 -23.50 -23.78
N THR A 192 37.52 -24.76 -23.68
CA THR A 192 38.45 -25.25 -22.66
C THR A 192 39.56 -26.09 -23.28
N PHE A 193 40.81 -25.72 -22.98
CA PHE A 193 42.00 -26.48 -23.31
C PHE A 193 42.75 -26.86 -22.03
N TYR A 194 42.91 -28.14 -21.78
CA TYR A 194 43.69 -28.69 -20.67
C TYR A 194 44.62 -29.79 -21.20
N LEU A 195 45.92 -29.54 -21.16
CA LEU A 195 46.94 -30.51 -21.55
C LEU A 195 47.96 -30.66 -20.43
N GLN A 196 48.09 -31.89 -19.93
CA GLN A 196 49.10 -32.26 -18.94
C GLN A 196 49.94 -33.44 -19.45
N LEU A 197 51.23 -33.20 -19.68
CA LEU A 197 52.20 -34.20 -20.12
C LEU A 197 53.46 -34.15 -19.25
N GLN A 198 53.96 -35.32 -18.84
CA GLN A 198 55.21 -35.45 -18.07
C GLN A 198 56.48 -35.16 -18.88
N VAL A 199 56.39 -35.20 -20.21
CA VAL A 199 57.51 -34.94 -21.14
C VAL A 199 57.04 -33.99 -22.25
N ALA A 200 57.96 -33.16 -22.74
CA ALA A 200 57.69 -32.25 -23.84
C ALA A 200 57.33 -32.99 -25.16
N PRO A 201 56.38 -32.46 -25.95
CA PRO A 201 56.12 -32.87 -27.32
C PRO A 201 57.38 -32.96 -28.18
N ILE A 202 57.50 -34.00 -29.02
CA ILE A 202 58.67 -34.20 -29.91
C ILE A 202 58.69 -33.17 -31.06
N SER A 203 57.54 -32.60 -31.43
CA SER A 203 57.46 -31.66 -32.54
C SER A 203 58.27 -30.39 -32.24
N SER A 204 59.21 -30.06 -33.14
CA SER A 204 60.02 -28.83 -33.13
C SER A 204 59.23 -27.53 -33.33
N VAL A 205 57.90 -27.61 -33.37
CA VAL A 205 57.02 -26.46 -33.54
C VAL A 205 56.77 -25.83 -32.17
N SER A 206 57.35 -24.64 -31.98
CA SER A 206 57.01 -23.77 -30.85
C SER A 206 55.53 -23.37 -30.89
N LEU A 207 54.90 -23.18 -29.73
CA LEU A 207 53.58 -22.54 -29.64
C LEU A 207 53.57 -21.25 -30.47
N GLN A 208 52.57 -21.12 -31.34
CA GLN A 208 52.43 -19.96 -32.23
C GLN A 208 51.47 -18.93 -31.61
N SER A 209 51.78 -17.65 -31.72
CA SER A 209 50.88 -16.57 -31.25
C SER A 209 49.53 -16.53 -31.98
N THR A 210 49.41 -17.19 -33.13
CA THR A 210 48.17 -17.34 -33.92
C THR A 210 47.11 -18.20 -33.24
N LEU A 211 47.49 -19.05 -32.29
CA LEU A 211 46.58 -19.99 -31.60
C LEU A 211 45.40 -19.25 -30.92
N PHE A 212 45.72 -18.20 -30.17
CA PHE A 212 44.76 -17.38 -29.44
C PHE A 212 43.94 -16.48 -30.37
N LYS A 213 44.51 -16.06 -31.50
CA LYS A 213 43.78 -15.31 -32.54
C LYS A 213 42.65 -16.15 -33.16
N ASN A 214 42.87 -17.46 -33.31
CA ASN A 214 41.88 -18.37 -33.92
C ASN A 214 40.84 -18.87 -32.90
N SER A 215 41.15 -18.86 -31.60
CA SER A 215 40.30 -19.41 -30.54
C SER A 215 39.51 -18.33 -29.80
N THR A 216 38.66 -17.60 -30.51
CA THR A 216 37.99 -16.40 -29.99
C THR A 216 37.02 -16.65 -28.83
N SER A 217 36.58 -17.90 -28.62
CA SER A 217 35.67 -18.28 -27.54
C SER A 217 36.37 -18.95 -26.34
N LEU A 218 37.71 -19.07 -26.38
CA LEU A 218 38.47 -19.79 -25.37
C LEU A 218 38.38 -19.11 -24.01
N GLN A 219 37.92 -19.84 -23.00
CA GLN A 219 37.71 -19.37 -21.62
C GLN A 219 38.80 -19.85 -20.67
N THR A 220 39.26 -21.09 -20.84
CA THR A 220 40.28 -21.72 -20.00
C THR A 220 41.40 -22.32 -20.84
N PHE A 221 42.64 -21.97 -20.51
CA PHE A 221 43.85 -22.55 -21.08
C PHE A 221 44.77 -23.02 -19.96
N LEU A 222 44.97 -24.34 -19.86
CA LEU A 222 45.96 -24.96 -18.99
C LEU A 222 46.97 -25.75 -19.82
N LEU A 223 48.25 -25.50 -19.57
CA LEU A 223 49.36 -26.22 -20.16
C LEU A 223 50.37 -26.59 -19.07
N TYR A 224 50.42 -27.87 -18.74
CA TYR A 224 51.45 -28.50 -17.93
C TYR A 224 52.28 -29.39 -18.85
N CYS A 225 53.53 -29.02 -19.11
CA CYS A 225 54.33 -29.74 -20.11
C CYS A 225 55.82 -29.62 -19.78
N ASN A 226 56.36 -30.59 -19.04
CA ASN A 226 57.70 -30.47 -18.49
C ASN A 226 58.76 -30.26 -19.59
N GLY A 227 59.44 -29.11 -19.55
CA GLY A 227 60.52 -28.74 -20.46
C GLY A 227 60.08 -28.24 -21.84
N TYR A 228 58.77 -28.15 -22.13
CA TYR A 228 58.31 -27.71 -23.45
C TYR A 228 58.66 -26.24 -23.70
N SER A 229 59.34 -25.99 -24.82
CA SER A 229 59.90 -24.67 -25.13
C SER A 229 58.82 -23.72 -25.64
N ILE A 230 58.66 -22.58 -24.97
CA ILE A 230 57.67 -21.55 -25.30
C ILE A 230 58.27 -20.15 -25.20
N SER A 231 57.53 -19.15 -25.65
CA SER A 231 57.87 -17.73 -25.51
C SER A 231 56.69 -16.97 -24.91
N PHE A 232 56.96 -15.98 -24.05
CA PHE A 232 55.91 -15.10 -23.52
C PHE A 232 55.13 -14.38 -24.63
N SER A 233 55.77 -14.10 -25.78
CA SER A 233 55.14 -13.45 -26.94
C SER A 233 53.88 -14.15 -27.46
N VAL A 234 53.72 -15.45 -27.19
CA VAL A 234 52.51 -16.21 -27.53
C VAL A 234 51.29 -15.69 -26.77
N PHE A 235 51.47 -15.22 -25.53
CA PHE A 235 50.42 -14.79 -24.63
C PHE A 235 50.22 -13.27 -24.61
N TYR A 236 50.82 -12.52 -25.54
CA TYR A 236 50.67 -11.05 -25.58
C TYR A 236 49.25 -10.63 -25.98
N LYS A 237 48.63 -11.38 -26.88
CA LYS A 237 47.28 -11.11 -27.40
C LYS A 237 46.36 -12.29 -27.13
N LEU A 238 45.71 -12.27 -25.96
CA LEU A 238 44.73 -13.26 -25.54
C LEU A 238 43.32 -12.82 -25.97
N PRO A 239 42.40 -13.75 -26.29
CA PRO A 239 41.02 -13.38 -26.58
C PRO A 239 40.37 -12.85 -25.30
N SER A 240 39.48 -11.87 -25.44
CA SER A 240 38.79 -11.23 -24.30
C SER A 240 37.87 -12.18 -23.53
N THR A 241 37.61 -13.37 -24.07
CA THR A 241 36.85 -14.45 -23.45
C THR A 241 37.68 -15.29 -22.48
N LEU A 242 39.01 -15.23 -22.55
CA LEU A 242 39.90 -16.02 -21.71
C LEU A 242 39.92 -15.45 -20.30
N THR A 243 39.50 -16.26 -19.32
CA THR A 243 39.46 -15.91 -17.89
C THR A 243 40.50 -16.68 -17.08
N THR A 244 40.96 -17.83 -17.55
CA THR A 244 41.91 -18.68 -16.82
C THR A 244 43.09 -19.05 -17.70
N LEU A 245 44.29 -18.65 -17.26
CA LEU A 245 45.57 -18.99 -17.88
C LEU A 245 46.46 -19.71 -16.86
N GLN A 246 46.79 -20.97 -17.11
CA GLN A 246 47.60 -21.76 -16.19
C GLN A 246 48.75 -22.46 -16.92
N LEU A 247 49.97 -22.16 -16.52
CA LEU A 247 51.21 -22.62 -17.14
C LEU A 247 52.10 -23.25 -16.07
N PHE A 248 52.59 -24.46 -16.32
CA PHE A 248 53.39 -25.23 -15.36
C PHE A 248 54.56 -25.95 -16.04
N LEU A 249 55.75 -25.87 -15.43
CA LEU A 249 56.96 -26.62 -15.83
C LEU A 249 57.42 -26.38 -17.28
N LEU A 250 57.03 -25.28 -17.91
CA LEU A 250 57.43 -24.92 -19.27
C LEU A 250 58.81 -24.26 -19.29
N ASN A 251 59.47 -24.27 -20.45
CA ASN A 251 60.79 -23.67 -20.65
C ASN A 251 60.69 -22.43 -21.55
N PHE A 252 60.95 -21.22 -21.02
CA PHE A 252 60.90 -19.97 -21.79
C PHE A 252 62.17 -19.67 -22.61
N GLY A 253 63.05 -20.65 -22.80
CA GLY A 253 64.28 -20.48 -23.57
C GLY A 253 65.19 -19.39 -22.99
N ALA A 254 65.71 -18.52 -23.85
CA ALA A 254 66.60 -17.43 -23.43
C ALA A 254 65.85 -16.23 -22.79
N ASN A 255 64.59 -15.98 -23.18
CA ASN A 255 63.83 -14.83 -22.70
C ASN A 255 62.88 -15.25 -21.56
N LYS A 256 63.44 -15.34 -20.35
CA LYS A 256 62.73 -15.78 -19.14
C LYS A 256 62.12 -14.63 -18.33
N THR A 257 62.24 -13.39 -18.80
CA THR A 257 61.68 -12.23 -18.10
C THR A 257 60.20 -12.06 -18.44
N MET A 258 59.41 -11.68 -17.43
CA MET A 258 58.00 -11.29 -17.65
C MET A 258 57.91 -10.13 -18.67
N PRO A 259 56.86 -10.09 -19.50
CA PRO A 259 56.61 -8.96 -20.38
C PRO A 259 56.26 -7.70 -19.57
N ARG A 260 56.37 -6.53 -20.19
CA ARG A 260 55.83 -5.30 -19.60
C ARG A 260 54.30 -5.33 -19.65
N ILE A 261 53.64 -4.74 -18.66
CA ILE A 261 52.16 -4.76 -18.58
C ILE A 261 51.49 -4.19 -19.85
N GLY A 262 52.06 -3.13 -20.44
CA GLY A 262 51.53 -2.52 -21.67
C GLY A 262 51.74 -3.33 -22.96
N GLU A 263 52.48 -4.44 -22.90
CA GLU A 263 52.70 -5.35 -24.05
C GLU A 263 51.64 -6.46 -24.13
N VAL A 264 50.87 -6.66 -23.06
CA VAL A 264 49.93 -7.78 -22.93
C VAL A 264 48.47 -7.32 -22.82
N SER A 265 47.54 -8.14 -23.31
CA SER A 265 46.09 -7.92 -23.19
C SER A 265 45.45 -8.88 -22.17
N TRP A 266 45.85 -8.78 -20.91
CA TRP A 266 45.46 -9.71 -19.83
C TRP A 266 44.25 -9.24 -19.01
N ASP A 267 43.56 -8.18 -19.45
CA ASP A 267 42.47 -7.53 -18.71
C ASP A 267 41.28 -8.45 -18.39
N SER A 268 41.07 -9.50 -19.19
CA SER A 268 39.98 -10.47 -18.99
C SER A 268 40.31 -11.57 -17.98
N LEU A 269 41.59 -11.77 -17.65
CA LEU A 269 42.03 -12.87 -16.78
C LEU A 269 41.55 -12.68 -15.35
N GLN A 270 40.99 -13.75 -14.79
CA GLN A 270 40.57 -13.89 -13.39
C GLN A 270 41.58 -14.75 -12.62
N THR A 271 42.16 -15.75 -13.28
CA THR A 271 43.13 -16.69 -12.70
C THR A 271 44.37 -16.76 -13.58
N VAL A 272 45.53 -16.47 -12.99
CA VAL A 272 46.84 -16.64 -13.62
C VAL A 272 47.68 -17.60 -12.78
N THR A 273 48.23 -18.63 -13.41
CA THR A 273 49.20 -19.54 -12.79
C THR A 273 50.45 -19.64 -13.63
N LEU A 274 51.60 -19.36 -13.03
CA LEU A 274 52.92 -19.28 -13.65
C LEU A 274 53.95 -20.04 -12.81
N ASN A 275 53.64 -21.29 -12.43
CA ASN A 275 54.41 -22.04 -11.44
C ASN A 275 55.55 -22.86 -12.08
N ASN A 276 56.71 -22.91 -11.43
CA ASN A 276 57.89 -23.65 -11.89
C ASN A 276 58.32 -23.32 -13.34
N LEU A 277 58.35 -22.04 -13.72
CA LEU A 277 58.64 -21.61 -15.11
C LEU A 277 60.05 -21.03 -15.28
N ALA A 278 60.86 -21.07 -14.22
CA ALA A 278 62.19 -20.45 -14.14
C ALA A 278 62.20 -18.97 -14.57
N ILE A 279 61.11 -18.25 -14.29
CA ILE A 279 60.98 -16.82 -14.60
C ILE A 279 62.04 -16.03 -13.81
N ILE A 280 62.67 -15.07 -14.47
CA ILE A 280 63.72 -14.23 -13.88
C ILE A 280 63.35 -12.74 -13.97
N GLY A 281 64.06 -11.92 -13.18
CA GLY A 281 63.93 -10.47 -13.24
C GLY A 281 62.74 -9.95 -12.45
N THR A 282 62.45 -8.65 -12.61
CA THR A 282 61.44 -7.95 -11.82
C THR A 282 60.07 -8.01 -12.48
N ILE A 283 59.05 -8.50 -11.75
CA ILE A 283 57.64 -8.38 -12.16
C ILE A 283 57.15 -6.94 -11.96
N ASP A 284 56.42 -6.43 -12.95
CA ASP A 284 55.71 -5.17 -12.84
C ASP A 284 54.53 -5.32 -11.84
N PRO A 285 54.46 -4.55 -10.74
CA PRO A 285 53.36 -4.68 -9.78
C PRO A 285 51.98 -4.44 -10.40
N GLU A 286 51.88 -3.76 -11.55
CA GLU A 286 50.62 -3.55 -12.26
C GLU A 286 49.93 -4.85 -12.70
N PHE A 287 50.65 -5.97 -12.83
CA PHE A 287 50.03 -7.28 -13.04
C PHE A 287 49.05 -7.67 -11.93
N PHE A 288 49.30 -7.25 -10.69
CA PHE A 288 48.42 -7.53 -9.55
C PHE A 288 47.17 -6.63 -9.49
N TYR A 289 47.11 -5.61 -10.35
CA TYR A 289 46.02 -4.62 -10.42
C TYR A 289 45.14 -4.79 -11.66
N LEU A 290 45.33 -5.89 -12.42
CA LEU A 290 44.47 -6.25 -13.53
C LEU A 290 42.99 -6.26 -13.09
N PRO A 291 42.07 -5.66 -13.87
CA PRO A 291 40.75 -5.26 -13.40
C PRO A 291 39.85 -6.42 -12.95
N ASN A 292 40.07 -7.61 -13.52
CA ASN A 292 39.30 -8.83 -13.26
C ASN A 292 40.07 -9.91 -12.50
N LEU A 293 41.36 -9.70 -12.25
CA LEU A 293 42.22 -10.70 -11.61
C LEU A 293 41.80 -10.92 -10.16
N ARG A 294 41.74 -12.19 -9.75
CA ARG A 294 41.35 -12.66 -8.40
C ARG A 294 42.35 -13.66 -7.83
N ILE A 295 43.02 -14.43 -8.68
CA ILE A 295 43.94 -15.49 -8.29
C ILE A 295 45.23 -15.33 -9.08
N TRP A 296 46.35 -15.22 -8.36
CA TRP A 296 47.69 -15.20 -8.94
C TRP A 296 48.60 -16.20 -8.23
N TYR A 297 49.11 -17.16 -9.01
CA TYR A 297 50.12 -18.10 -8.56
C TYR A 297 51.37 -17.95 -9.42
N SER A 298 52.53 -17.75 -8.81
CA SER A 298 53.83 -17.76 -9.49
C SER A 298 54.91 -18.42 -8.63
N GLN A 299 54.51 -19.46 -7.90
CA GLN A 299 55.33 -20.19 -6.96
C GLN A 299 56.52 -20.86 -7.67
N ASN A 300 57.61 -21.07 -6.94
CA ASN A 300 58.80 -21.78 -7.39
C ASN A 300 59.45 -21.17 -8.64
N ASN A 301 59.56 -19.85 -8.66
CA ASN A 301 60.40 -19.12 -9.59
C ASN A 301 61.47 -18.40 -8.76
N PRO A 302 62.57 -19.07 -8.38
CA PRO A 302 63.50 -18.58 -7.35
C PRO A 302 64.18 -17.25 -7.70
N ASN A 303 64.23 -16.88 -8.98
CA ASN A 303 64.83 -15.62 -9.46
C ASN A 303 63.78 -14.57 -9.90
N LEU A 304 62.51 -14.82 -9.63
CA LEU A 304 61.44 -13.84 -9.84
C LEU A 304 61.47 -12.83 -8.69
N ILE A 305 61.83 -11.60 -9.03
CA ILE A 305 61.95 -10.47 -8.10
C ILE A 305 60.66 -9.67 -8.17
N GLY A 306 60.20 -9.19 -7.03
CA GLY A 306 59.04 -8.32 -6.91
C GLY A 306 59.01 -7.65 -5.56
N SER A 307 58.15 -6.66 -5.41
CA SER A 307 57.86 -5.99 -4.14
C SER A 307 56.42 -5.51 -4.15
N PHE A 308 55.84 -5.30 -2.96
CA PHE A 308 54.52 -4.72 -2.82
C PHE A 308 54.62 -3.21 -2.63
N THR A 309 53.72 -2.45 -3.26
CA THR A 309 53.59 -1.01 -2.98
C THR A 309 52.74 -0.81 -1.73
N SER A 310 52.82 0.38 -1.11
CA SER A 310 52.03 0.75 0.08
C SER A 310 50.51 0.78 -0.14
N GLU A 311 50.07 0.72 -1.41
CA GLU A 311 48.66 0.76 -1.84
C GLU A 311 48.20 -0.58 -2.45
N PHE A 312 48.95 -1.67 -2.22
CA PHE A 312 48.68 -2.95 -2.87
C PHE A 312 47.25 -3.42 -2.63
N GLY A 313 46.80 -3.44 -1.38
CA GLY A 313 45.47 -3.98 -1.10
C GLY A 313 44.36 -3.04 -1.53
N SER A 314 44.55 -1.73 -1.44
CA SER A 314 43.55 -0.75 -1.91
C SER A 314 43.38 -0.75 -3.44
N ARG A 315 44.42 -1.11 -4.20
CA ARG A 315 44.38 -1.21 -5.68
C ARG A 315 44.05 -2.61 -6.20
N SER A 316 44.50 -3.66 -5.52
CA SER A 316 44.33 -5.04 -5.96
C SER A 316 42.94 -5.58 -5.62
N LYS A 317 42.46 -6.50 -6.47
CA LYS A 317 41.24 -7.30 -6.23
C LYS A 317 41.57 -8.77 -5.99
N LEU A 318 42.84 -9.10 -5.77
CA LEU A 318 43.28 -10.47 -5.52
C LEU A 318 42.66 -11.00 -4.23
N THR A 319 42.08 -12.18 -4.34
CA THR A 319 41.63 -13.00 -3.21
C THR A 319 42.70 -14.03 -2.84
N GLN A 320 43.47 -14.50 -3.84
CA GLN A 320 44.52 -15.49 -3.63
C GLN A 320 45.83 -15.04 -4.29
N LEU A 321 46.92 -15.03 -3.52
CA LEU A 321 48.27 -14.71 -3.98
C LEU A 321 49.26 -15.73 -3.42
N PHE A 322 49.85 -16.53 -4.31
CA PHE A 322 50.86 -17.51 -3.94
C PHE A 322 52.14 -17.23 -4.74
N ILE A 323 53.17 -16.80 -4.03
CA ILE A 323 54.48 -16.44 -4.57
C ILE A 323 55.60 -17.13 -3.79
N SER A 324 55.29 -18.26 -3.16
CA SER A 324 56.26 -19.02 -2.38
C SER A 324 57.47 -19.43 -3.23
N ASN A 325 58.65 -19.49 -2.61
CA ASN A 325 59.91 -19.85 -3.28
C ASN A 325 60.21 -18.92 -4.50
N THR A 326 60.27 -17.62 -4.21
CA THR A 326 60.62 -16.55 -5.17
C THR A 326 61.57 -15.54 -4.50
N ALA A 327 62.19 -14.66 -5.30
CA ALA A 327 63.06 -13.59 -4.80
C ALA A 327 62.29 -12.29 -4.50
N PHE A 328 61.00 -12.35 -4.17
CA PHE A 328 60.26 -11.17 -3.70
C PHE A 328 60.89 -10.60 -2.43
N THR A 329 61.00 -9.29 -2.32
CA THR A 329 61.68 -8.57 -1.23
C THR A 329 60.81 -7.43 -0.70
N GLY A 330 61.31 -6.68 0.29
CA GLY A 330 60.65 -5.51 0.84
C GLY A 330 59.76 -5.82 2.05
N ALA A 331 58.96 -4.85 2.45
CA ALA A 331 57.99 -4.98 3.53
C ALA A 331 56.61 -5.38 2.98
N LEU A 332 55.81 -6.06 3.81
CA LEU A 332 54.38 -6.20 3.54
C LEU A 332 53.67 -4.88 3.85
N PRO A 333 52.86 -4.33 2.93
CA PRO A 333 52.14 -3.09 3.19
C PRO A 333 51.05 -3.33 4.25
N ASN A 334 50.81 -2.33 5.09
CA ASN A 334 49.76 -2.39 6.12
C ASN A 334 48.37 -2.66 5.52
N ASP A 335 48.14 -2.22 4.30
CA ASP A 335 46.90 -2.39 3.56
C ASP A 335 46.79 -3.73 2.82
N ILE A 336 47.71 -4.69 2.97
CA ILE A 336 47.76 -5.92 2.15
C ILE A 336 46.42 -6.68 2.04
N LEU A 337 45.59 -6.64 3.10
CA LEU A 337 44.28 -7.32 3.14
C LEU A 337 43.11 -6.43 2.66
N ALA A 338 43.35 -5.15 2.34
CA ALA A 338 42.32 -4.16 1.99
C ALA A 338 41.51 -4.50 0.72
N GLY A 339 42.07 -5.32 -0.16
CA GLY A 339 41.40 -5.78 -1.38
C GLY A 339 40.60 -7.08 -1.20
N GLY A 340 40.55 -7.63 0.02
CA GLY A 340 39.90 -8.90 0.32
C GLY A 340 40.76 -10.14 0.11
N LEU A 341 42.08 -9.99 0.10
CA LEU A 341 43.03 -11.10 0.04
C LEU A 341 42.83 -12.03 1.25
N ASN A 342 42.50 -13.30 0.99
CA ASN A 342 42.25 -14.31 2.02
C ASN A 342 43.16 -15.53 1.95
N PHE A 343 43.83 -15.75 0.83
CA PHE A 343 44.94 -16.71 0.73
C PHE A 343 46.21 -16.00 0.31
N LEU A 344 47.22 -16.05 1.17
CA LEU A 344 48.55 -15.49 0.93
C LEU A 344 49.59 -16.54 1.27
N ASP A 345 50.44 -16.90 0.31
CA ASP A 345 51.61 -17.74 0.55
C ASP A 345 52.87 -17.03 0.04
N ILE A 346 53.68 -16.58 1.00
CA ILE A 346 54.96 -15.91 0.80
C ILE A 346 56.11 -16.69 1.46
N THR A 347 55.91 -17.97 1.75
CA THR A 347 56.95 -18.83 2.31
C THR A 347 58.16 -18.92 1.37
N SER A 348 59.38 -19.01 1.91
CA SER A 348 60.61 -19.02 1.13
C SER A 348 60.76 -17.81 0.18
N THR A 349 60.36 -16.61 0.61
CA THR A 349 60.62 -15.33 -0.09
C THR A 349 61.54 -14.42 0.73
N ASN A 350 62.12 -13.36 0.16
CA ASN A 350 62.96 -12.41 0.92
C ASN A 350 62.15 -11.26 1.55
N ILE A 351 60.82 -11.36 1.62
CA ILE A 351 59.94 -10.37 2.27
C ILE A 351 60.17 -10.41 3.79
N GLY A 352 60.19 -9.24 4.44
CA GLY A 352 60.54 -9.08 5.86
C GLY A 352 62.04 -8.96 6.11
N GLY A 353 62.87 -9.34 5.14
CA GLY A 353 64.33 -9.26 5.23
C GLY A 353 64.93 -10.19 6.29
N ALA A 354 66.21 -9.95 6.62
CA ALA A 354 66.95 -10.77 7.59
C ALA A 354 66.85 -10.26 9.05
N ALA A 355 66.25 -9.08 9.27
CA ALA A 355 66.37 -8.31 10.51
C ALA A 355 65.02 -8.07 11.23
N GLY A 356 64.08 -9.00 11.10
CA GLY A 356 62.79 -8.93 11.81
C GLY A 356 61.88 -7.84 11.25
N GLY A 357 61.55 -7.92 9.96
CA GLY A 357 60.58 -7.00 9.33
C GLY A 357 59.27 -6.97 10.10
N GLU A 358 58.62 -5.81 10.14
CA GLU A 358 57.36 -5.67 10.86
C GLU A 358 56.23 -6.37 10.10
N LEU A 359 55.41 -7.15 10.81
CA LEU A 359 54.16 -7.66 10.25
C LEU A 359 53.19 -6.49 10.07
N PRO A 360 52.36 -6.48 9.02
CA PRO A 360 51.38 -5.42 8.84
C PRO A 360 50.37 -5.46 9.99
N SER A 361 49.96 -4.29 10.48
CA SER A 361 48.99 -4.16 11.58
C SER A 361 47.64 -4.82 11.29
N SER A 362 47.30 -5.01 10.00
CA SER A 362 46.14 -5.80 9.56
C SER A 362 46.19 -7.27 9.97
N PHE A 363 47.36 -7.80 10.36
CA PHE A 363 47.51 -9.18 10.84
C PHE A 363 47.30 -9.31 12.35
N TYR A 364 47.48 -8.23 13.13
CA TYR A 364 47.53 -8.31 14.60
C TYR A 364 46.23 -8.81 15.23
N CYS A 365 45.10 -8.56 14.56
CA CYS A 365 43.77 -8.94 14.99
C CYS A 365 43.23 -10.23 14.33
N LEU A 366 44.06 -10.98 13.59
CA LEU A 366 43.67 -12.26 13.00
C LEU A 366 43.81 -13.41 14.02
N PRO A 367 42.92 -14.41 14.03
CA PRO A 367 43.04 -15.58 14.88
C PRO A 367 44.23 -16.45 14.48
N LYS A 368 44.73 -17.26 15.41
CA LYS A 368 45.93 -18.10 15.16
C LYS A 368 45.71 -19.13 14.05
N SER A 369 44.46 -19.59 13.88
CA SER A 369 44.09 -20.59 12.87
C SER A 369 44.39 -20.16 11.43
N VAL A 370 44.40 -18.85 11.16
CA VAL A 370 44.72 -18.26 9.85
C VAL A 370 46.16 -18.55 9.41
N PHE A 371 47.08 -18.66 10.36
CA PHE A 371 48.49 -18.89 10.08
C PHE A 371 48.85 -20.39 10.00
N LEU A 372 47.85 -21.27 10.01
CA LEU A 372 48.02 -22.71 9.86
C LEU A 372 47.85 -23.12 8.40
N SER A 373 48.74 -24.01 7.93
CA SER A 373 48.68 -24.59 6.57
C SER A 373 47.42 -25.41 6.30
N THR A 374 46.64 -25.75 7.32
CA THR A 374 45.41 -26.53 7.21
C THR A 374 44.15 -25.67 7.04
N SER A 375 44.24 -24.34 7.20
CA SER A 375 43.06 -23.48 7.11
C SER A 375 42.48 -23.46 5.69
N THR A 376 41.18 -23.72 5.55
CA THR A 376 40.48 -23.86 4.26
C THR A 376 39.70 -22.62 3.82
N SER A 377 39.55 -21.62 4.70
CA SER A 377 38.75 -20.42 4.41
C SER A 377 39.58 -19.15 4.37
N PHE A 378 40.68 -19.13 5.12
CA PHE A 378 41.57 -17.98 5.19
C PHE A 378 42.96 -18.46 5.63
N ARG A 379 43.98 -18.27 4.80
CA ARG A 379 45.32 -18.82 5.05
C ARG A 379 46.41 -17.81 4.72
N ILE A 380 47.26 -17.51 5.69
CA ILE A 380 48.45 -16.67 5.51
C ILE A 380 49.67 -17.49 5.92
N LEU A 381 50.51 -17.84 4.95
CA LEU A 381 51.77 -18.57 5.17
C LEU A 381 52.96 -17.66 4.88
N TYR A 382 53.89 -17.61 5.85
CA TYR A 382 55.12 -16.82 5.76
C TYR A 382 56.22 -17.48 6.59
N ASP A 383 57.48 -17.13 6.30
CA ASP A 383 58.62 -17.61 7.09
C ASP A 383 58.71 -16.82 8.40
N GLN A 384 58.27 -17.42 9.52
CA GLN A 384 58.22 -16.72 10.82
C GLN A 384 59.56 -16.08 11.23
N ALA A 385 60.70 -16.70 10.87
CA ALA A 385 62.03 -16.19 11.17
C ALA A 385 62.39 -14.85 10.49
N LYS A 386 61.64 -14.43 9.45
CA LYS A 386 61.88 -13.17 8.72
C LYS A 386 61.14 -11.97 9.31
N PHE A 387 60.19 -12.22 10.20
CA PHE A 387 59.34 -11.17 10.77
C PHE A 387 59.51 -11.07 12.28
N GLY A 388 59.33 -9.86 12.81
CA GLY A 388 59.25 -9.62 14.24
C GLY A 388 58.02 -10.29 14.88
N PRO A 389 57.93 -10.26 16.22
CA PRO A 389 56.73 -10.73 16.91
C PRO A 389 55.50 -9.96 16.45
N MET A 390 54.35 -10.63 16.39
CA MET A 390 53.07 -10.00 16.07
C MET A 390 52.73 -8.93 17.12
N GLY A 391 52.34 -7.74 16.69
CA GLY A 391 51.90 -6.68 17.57
C GLY A 391 50.59 -7.01 18.31
N THR A 392 50.20 -6.16 19.25
CA THR A 392 48.97 -6.35 20.03
C THR A 392 47.73 -5.88 19.26
N CYS A 393 46.69 -6.72 19.16
CA CYS A 393 45.40 -6.32 18.59
C CYS A 393 44.74 -5.26 19.49
N SER A 394 44.69 -4.01 19.02
CA SER A 394 44.13 -2.87 19.75
C SER A 394 43.05 -2.18 18.91
N PRO A 395 41.88 -2.82 18.67
CA PRO A 395 40.82 -2.24 17.86
C PRO A 395 40.43 -0.87 18.43
N THR A 396 40.24 0.13 17.56
CA THR A 396 39.83 1.48 17.98
C THR A 396 38.72 1.98 17.08
N ILE A 397 37.55 2.25 17.66
CA ILE A 397 36.45 2.93 16.97
C ILE A 397 36.70 4.44 17.05
N ALA A 398 36.95 5.06 15.90
CA ALA A 398 37.18 6.50 15.79
C ALA A 398 35.85 7.28 15.73
N SER A 399 34.85 6.75 15.01
CA SER A 399 33.53 7.37 14.94
C SER A 399 32.46 6.36 14.50
N ILE A 400 31.21 6.72 14.74
CA ILE A 400 30.03 6.04 14.21
C ILE A 400 29.12 7.04 13.51
N THR A 401 28.19 6.59 12.66
CA THR A 401 27.15 7.47 12.10
C THR A 401 26.42 8.17 13.24
N THR A 402 26.56 9.49 13.38
CA THR A 402 25.89 10.27 14.43
C THR A 402 25.37 11.61 13.92
N PRO A 403 24.21 12.06 14.41
CA PRO A 403 23.29 11.30 15.28
C PRO A 403 22.57 10.20 14.50
N ILE A 404 22.27 9.06 15.16
CA ILE A 404 21.62 7.93 14.49
C ILE A 404 20.14 8.27 14.32
N SER A 405 19.65 8.32 13.08
CA SER A 405 18.23 8.42 12.81
C SER A 405 17.57 7.06 12.96
N SER A 406 16.34 7.04 13.49
CA SER A 406 15.49 5.83 13.43
C SER A 406 15.13 5.42 12.00
N LEU A 407 15.36 6.28 11.01
CA LEU A 407 15.14 6.02 9.59
C LEU A 407 16.41 5.57 8.85
N ASP A 408 17.59 5.64 9.49
CA ASP A 408 18.82 5.17 8.86
C ASP A 408 18.81 3.65 8.81
N PHE A 409 18.96 3.07 7.62
CA PHE A 409 19.02 1.62 7.47
C PHE A 409 20.36 1.02 7.95
N SER A 410 21.41 1.84 7.97
CA SER A 410 22.77 1.40 8.32
C SER A 410 23.51 2.38 9.22
N ILE A 411 24.28 1.83 10.16
CA ILE A 411 25.24 2.54 11.00
C ILE A 411 26.64 2.23 10.45
N GLN A 412 27.38 3.25 10.04
CA GLN A 412 28.80 3.11 9.68
C GLN A 412 29.65 3.23 10.94
N ILE A 413 30.65 2.37 11.07
CA ILE A 413 31.64 2.36 12.15
C ILE A 413 33.00 2.55 11.48
N ARG A 414 33.66 3.66 11.80
CA ARG A 414 34.99 4.02 11.30
C ARG A 414 36.01 3.88 12.40
N GLY A 415 37.21 3.44 12.07
CA GLY A 415 38.26 3.23 13.05
C GLY A 415 39.51 2.61 12.47
N THR A 416 40.28 1.97 13.34
CA THR A 416 41.51 1.26 13.00
C THR A 416 41.48 -0.12 13.63
N MET A 417 42.07 -1.11 12.94
CA MET A 417 42.11 -2.50 13.39
C MET A 417 40.73 -3.06 13.79
N LEU A 418 39.64 -2.64 13.14
CA LEU A 418 38.27 -3.05 13.45
C LEU A 418 37.96 -4.53 13.18
N GLY A 419 38.98 -5.34 12.90
CA GLY A 419 38.87 -6.69 12.37
C GLY A 419 38.75 -6.69 10.85
N ALA A 420 39.25 -7.77 10.25
CA ALA A 420 39.38 -7.86 8.81
C ALA A 420 38.17 -8.59 8.19
N PHE A 421 37.66 -9.66 8.79
CA PHE A 421 36.63 -10.51 8.16
C PHE A 421 35.57 -10.95 9.16
N ILE A 422 34.34 -11.13 8.66
CA ILE A 422 33.30 -11.90 9.36
C ILE A 422 33.61 -13.38 9.08
N PRO A 423 33.67 -14.26 10.10
CA PRO A 423 33.02 -14.13 11.41
C PRO A 423 33.92 -13.68 12.59
N PHE A 424 35.11 -13.11 12.37
CA PHE A 424 36.07 -12.78 13.44
C PHE A 424 35.76 -11.49 14.22
N ILE A 425 34.57 -10.93 14.04
CA ILE A 425 34.11 -9.74 14.76
C ILE A 425 32.68 -9.94 15.24
N SER A 426 32.38 -9.46 16.44
CA SER A 426 31.01 -9.34 16.94
C SER A 426 30.79 -7.90 17.38
N ILE A 427 29.71 -7.28 16.90
CA ILE A 427 29.36 -5.90 17.26
C ILE A 427 27.99 -5.93 17.92
N SER A 428 27.85 -5.23 19.03
CA SER A 428 26.58 -5.11 19.75
C SER A 428 26.35 -3.67 20.20
N MET A 429 25.09 -3.28 20.28
CA MET A 429 24.68 -2.02 20.91
C MET A 429 23.93 -2.35 22.19
N GLU A 430 24.31 -1.72 23.29
CA GLU A 430 23.69 -1.89 24.60
C GLU A 430 23.16 -0.56 25.11
N ASN A 431 21.92 -0.54 25.59
CA ASN A 431 21.32 0.59 26.29
C ASN A 431 20.64 0.08 27.58
N VAL A 432 19.85 0.93 28.24
CA VAL A 432 19.08 0.56 29.44
C VAL A 432 18.10 -0.61 29.26
N ASN A 433 17.76 -0.97 28.02
CA ASN A 433 16.87 -2.08 27.69
C ASN A 433 17.62 -3.40 27.40
N GLY A 434 18.95 -3.39 27.40
CA GLY A 434 19.81 -4.56 27.14
C GLY A 434 20.67 -4.44 25.87
N ALA A 435 21.45 -5.49 25.60
CA ALA A 435 22.37 -5.58 24.47
C ALA A 435 21.72 -6.26 23.26
N VAL A 436 21.93 -5.70 22.05
CA VAL A 436 21.46 -6.23 20.77
C VAL A 436 22.65 -6.44 19.84
N PRO A 437 22.88 -7.67 19.36
CA PRO A 437 23.92 -7.93 18.36
C PRO A 437 23.55 -7.30 17.02
N LEU A 438 24.54 -6.71 16.34
CA LEU A 438 24.37 -6.09 15.04
C LEU A 438 24.72 -7.06 13.92
N ASN A 439 23.93 -7.04 12.84
CA ASN A 439 24.31 -7.67 11.59
C ASN A 439 25.16 -6.68 10.78
N CYS A 440 26.41 -7.01 10.52
CA CYS A 440 27.38 -6.10 9.91
C CYS A 440 28.02 -6.68 8.64
N GLN A 441 28.61 -5.80 7.84
CA GLN A 441 29.41 -6.11 6.67
C GLN A 441 30.65 -5.20 6.67
N VAL A 442 31.82 -5.79 6.45
CA VAL A 442 33.07 -5.04 6.28
C VAL A 442 33.01 -4.32 4.93
N GLN A 443 33.09 -2.99 4.94
CA GLN A 443 33.10 -2.15 3.73
C GLN A 443 34.52 -1.82 3.30
N GLN A 444 35.40 -1.56 4.27
CA GLN A 444 36.84 -1.43 4.07
C GLN A 444 37.55 -2.18 5.20
N PHE A 445 38.48 -3.05 4.85
CA PHE A 445 39.15 -3.93 5.82
C PHE A 445 39.83 -3.14 6.92
N GLY A 446 39.50 -3.48 8.16
CA GLY A 446 40.09 -2.89 9.35
C GLY A 446 39.70 -1.43 9.63
N THR A 447 39.00 -0.73 8.72
CA THR A 447 38.75 0.72 8.86
C THR A 447 37.29 1.14 8.78
N LEU A 448 36.44 0.42 8.03
CA LEU A 448 35.03 0.77 7.86
C LEU A 448 34.14 -0.47 7.87
N ILE A 449 33.19 -0.48 8.81
CA ILE A 449 32.16 -1.52 8.93
C ILE A 449 30.79 -0.84 8.77
N SER A 450 29.89 -1.46 8.02
CA SER A 450 28.50 -1.04 7.93
C SER A 450 27.60 -2.08 8.61
N CYS A 451 26.82 -1.64 9.59
CA CYS A 451 25.91 -2.49 10.35
C CYS A 451 24.47 -2.10 10.07
N SER A 452 23.56 -3.07 10.02
CA SER A 452 22.12 -2.80 9.99
C SER A 452 21.74 -2.08 11.28
N ASN A 453 20.97 -1.00 11.17
CA ASN A 453 20.42 -0.33 12.34
C ASN A 453 19.47 -1.29 13.08
N PRO A 454 19.77 -1.70 14.32
CA PRO A 454 18.92 -2.60 15.10
C PRO A 454 17.70 -1.89 15.69
N PHE A 455 17.65 -0.56 15.56
CA PHE A 455 16.61 0.32 16.08
C PHE A 455 16.43 0.26 17.60
N ILE A 456 17.55 0.11 18.34
CA ILE A 456 17.58 0.22 19.81
C ILE A 456 17.65 1.70 20.18
N TYR A 457 16.53 2.30 20.59
CA TYR A 457 16.42 3.74 20.86
C TYR A 457 17.26 4.24 22.04
N GLY A 458 17.31 5.56 22.20
CA GLY A 458 17.93 6.20 23.35
C GLY A 458 19.43 6.42 23.16
N GLN A 459 20.18 6.26 24.24
CA GLN A 459 21.63 6.37 24.29
C GLN A 459 22.21 5.14 24.97
N GLY A 460 23.42 4.78 24.58
CA GLY A 460 24.06 3.56 25.06
C GLY A 460 25.49 3.43 24.57
N THR A 461 26.02 2.22 24.61
CA THR A 461 27.38 1.89 24.19
C THR A 461 27.34 0.89 23.05
N LEU A 462 28.05 1.19 21.97
CA LEU A 462 28.33 0.26 20.90
C LEU A 462 29.68 -0.38 21.20
N THR A 463 29.71 -1.71 21.28
CA THR A 463 30.91 -2.49 21.58
C THR A 463 31.22 -3.42 20.42
N LEU A 464 32.45 -3.30 19.91
CA LEU A 464 33.05 -4.22 18.94
C LEU A 464 34.02 -5.14 19.69
N ASN A 465 33.86 -6.45 19.53
CA ASN A 465 34.81 -7.46 19.99
C ASN A 465 35.45 -8.14 18.78
N VAL A 466 36.78 -8.30 18.83
CA VAL A 466 37.56 -9.08 17.87
C VAL A 466 37.73 -10.50 18.40
N LEU A 467 37.24 -11.49 17.66
CA LEU A 467 37.28 -12.91 18.01
C LEU A 467 38.56 -13.56 17.47
N ASN A 468 39.71 -13.25 18.06
CA ASN A 468 41.05 -13.68 17.62
C ASN A 468 41.73 -14.69 18.56
N ASP A 469 40.95 -15.52 19.25
CA ASP A 469 41.43 -16.52 20.24
C ASP A 469 42.15 -15.93 21.47
N VAL A 470 42.20 -14.60 21.63
CA VAL A 470 42.72 -13.92 22.83
C VAL A 470 41.60 -13.79 23.86
N THR A 471 41.91 -14.06 25.13
CA THR A 471 40.96 -13.95 26.26
C THR A 471 41.47 -12.94 27.30
N PRO A 472 40.70 -11.87 27.63
CA PRO A 472 39.43 -11.48 27.00
C PRO A 472 39.62 -11.03 25.55
N ALA A 473 38.56 -11.14 24.74
CA ALA A 473 38.57 -10.70 23.35
C ALA A 473 38.90 -9.19 23.29
N PRO A 474 39.86 -8.75 22.46
CA PRO A 474 40.15 -7.33 22.28
C PRO A 474 38.89 -6.60 21.85
N SER A 475 38.57 -5.51 22.54
CA SER A 475 37.31 -4.80 22.34
C SER A 475 37.51 -3.29 22.26
N SER A 476 36.67 -2.63 21.47
CA SER A 476 36.54 -1.18 21.44
C SER A 476 35.09 -0.79 21.65
N SER A 477 34.87 0.28 22.42
CA SER A 477 33.53 0.79 22.68
C SER A 477 33.42 2.28 22.36
N ILE A 478 32.28 2.72 21.87
CA ILE A 478 31.94 4.13 21.67
C ILE A 478 30.50 4.40 22.11
N SER A 479 30.24 5.57 22.69
CA SER A 479 28.87 5.95 23.04
C SER A 479 28.07 6.28 21.78
N PHE A 480 26.84 5.80 21.69
CA PHE A 480 25.89 6.16 20.63
C PHE A 480 24.69 6.92 21.21
N LYS A 481 24.08 7.76 20.36
CA LYS A 481 22.84 8.46 20.68
C LYS A 481 21.96 8.55 19.43
N TYR A 482 20.71 8.10 19.56
CA TYR A 482 19.69 8.31 18.54
C TYR A 482 19.15 9.74 18.63
N ASN A 483 18.64 10.25 17.50
CA ASN A 483 17.89 11.50 17.47
C ASN A 483 16.68 11.45 18.42
N ALA A 484 16.44 12.56 19.13
CA ALA A 484 15.23 12.72 19.93
C ALA A 484 13.97 12.62 19.04
N PRO A 485 12.82 12.20 19.60
CA PRO A 485 11.55 12.25 18.88
C PRO A 485 11.28 13.67 18.37
N SER A 486 10.67 13.79 17.19
CA SER A 486 10.23 15.08 16.65
C SER A 486 8.84 14.92 16.07
N ILE A 487 7.93 15.82 16.45
CA ILE A 487 6.54 15.82 15.99
C ILE A 487 6.44 16.77 14.80
N ALA A 488 6.00 16.25 13.66
CA ALA A 488 5.76 17.01 12.45
C ALA A 488 4.34 17.59 12.38
N SER A 489 3.34 16.81 12.77
CA SER A 489 1.94 17.27 12.84
C SER A 489 1.10 16.36 13.74
N ILE A 490 -0.02 16.89 14.23
CA ILE A 490 -1.00 16.12 15.01
C ILE A 490 -2.39 16.43 14.45
N THR A 491 -3.25 15.41 14.32
CA THR A 491 -4.63 15.61 13.90
C THR A 491 -5.42 16.36 14.98
N PRO A 492 -6.23 17.38 14.63
CA PRO A 492 -7.11 18.04 15.59
C PRO A 492 -8.09 17.05 16.23
N VAL A 493 -8.29 17.15 17.54
CA VAL A 493 -9.23 16.31 18.31
C VAL A 493 -10.53 17.09 18.55
N PRO A 494 -11.70 16.46 18.71
CA PRO A 494 -12.93 17.15 19.16
C PRO A 494 -12.85 17.64 20.61
N THR A 495 -13.62 18.66 20.99
CA THR A 495 -13.57 19.21 22.37
C THR A 495 -14.05 18.23 23.45
N ILE A 496 -14.83 17.20 23.06
CA ILE A 496 -15.24 16.07 23.91
C ILE A 496 -14.12 15.05 24.16
N GLY A 497 -12.93 15.26 23.60
CA GLY A 497 -11.86 14.26 23.57
C GLY A 497 -11.97 13.33 22.37
N GLY A 498 -11.01 12.42 22.25
CA GLY A 498 -10.91 11.47 21.14
C GLY A 498 -9.47 11.14 20.78
N THR A 499 -9.32 10.38 19.69
CA THR A 499 -8.01 9.90 19.23
C THR A 499 -7.27 10.98 18.43
N ALA A 500 -6.07 11.33 18.87
CA ALA A 500 -5.09 12.10 18.11
C ALA A 500 -4.14 11.17 17.37
N THR A 501 -3.91 11.42 16.08
CA THR A 501 -2.82 10.81 15.31
C THR A 501 -1.64 11.78 15.28
N ILE A 502 -0.50 11.31 15.78
CA ILE A 502 0.76 12.07 15.88
C ILE A 502 1.69 11.57 14.79
N TYR A 503 2.08 12.46 13.88
CA TYR A 503 3.05 12.20 12.82
C TYR A 503 4.38 12.84 13.17
N GLY A 504 5.47 12.16 12.88
CA GLY A 504 6.80 12.63 13.20
C GLY A 504 7.90 11.66 12.81
N THR A 505 9.02 11.74 13.51
CA THR A 505 10.19 10.87 13.33
C THR A 505 10.77 10.46 14.68
N ASN A 506 11.52 9.36 14.72
CA ASN A 506 12.15 8.82 15.93
C ASN A 506 11.15 8.42 17.04
N PHE A 507 9.96 7.95 16.65
CA PHE A 507 9.01 7.28 17.55
C PHE A 507 9.38 5.79 17.77
N TRP A 508 8.72 5.11 18.71
CA TRP A 508 9.02 3.70 19.01
C TRP A 508 8.32 2.69 18.07
N ILE A 509 8.81 1.44 18.04
CA ILE A 509 8.46 0.41 17.04
C ILE A 509 7.21 -0.39 17.40
N ALA A 510 6.98 -0.64 18.68
CA ALA A 510 5.94 -1.55 19.14
C ALA A 510 5.17 -0.97 20.31
N THR A 511 3.90 -1.34 20.42
CA THR A 511 3.06 -1.12 21.60
C THR A 511 3.59 -1.93 22.80
N ARG A 512 4.81 -1.64 23.27
CA ARG A 512 5.10 -1.85 24.69
C ARG A 512 4.16 -0.90 25.42
N THR A 513 3.40 -1.44 26.35
CA THR A 513 2.54 -0.68 27.24
C THR A 513 3.32 0.53 27.74
N THR A 514 2.70 1.72 27.74
CA THR A 514 3.27 2.98 28.25
C THR A 514 3.62 2.94 29.76
N THR A 515 3.68 1.74 30.34
CA THR A 515 4.09 1.47 31.72
C THR A 515 5.60 1.58 31.92
N ASP A 516 6.41 1.65 30.86
CA ASP A 516 7.81 2.06 30.99
C ASP A 516 7.89 3.57 31.19
N SER A 517 8.47 4.02 32.31
CA SER A 517 8.67 5.44 32.67
C SER A 517 9.38 6.26 31.59
N ASN A 518 10.02 5.59 30.63
CA ASN A 518 10.86 6.18 29.60
C ASN A 518 10.16 6.29 28.23
N ASN A 519 8.99 5.69 28.03
CA ASN A 519 8.24 5.73 26.77
C ASN A 519 6.80 6.19 27.02
N TYR A 520 6.52 7.47 26.77
CA TYR A 520 5.20 8.05 27.00
C TYR A 520 4.81 9.07 25.94
N VAL A 521 3.50 9.27 25.78
CA VAL A 521 2.94 10.46 25.12
C VAL A 521 2.14 11.23 26.16
N ARG A 522 2.52 12.48 26.39
CA ARG A 522 1.85 13.38 27.32
C ARG A 522 1.56 14.71 26.65
N LEU A 523 0.53 15.39 27.15
CA LEU A 523 0.26 16.78 26.85
C LEU A 523 0.51 17.59 28.11
N ILE A 524 1.41 18.57 28.04
CA ILE A 524 1.62 19.52 29.13
C ILE A 524 0.70 20.71 28.87
N ASN A 525 -0.34 20.85 29.69
CA ASN A 525 -1.32 21.92 29.49
C ASN A 525 -0.74 23.30 29.80
N LYS A 526 -1.49 24.38 29.58
CA LYS A 526 -1.01 25.75 29.87
C LYS A 526 -0.68 26.00 31.34
N LYS A 527 -1.22 25.19 32.26
CA LYS A 527 -0.96 25.24 33.72
C LYS A 527 0.24 24.37 34.14
N GLY A 528 0.91 23.70 33.21
CA GLY A 528 2.02 22.79 33.49
C GLY A 528 1.59 21.41 33.99
N THR A 529 0.30 21.10 34.02
CA THR A 529 -0.20 19.75 34.36
C THR A 529 0.06 18.80 33.21
N GLU A 530 0.70 17.67 33.51
CA GLU A 530 0.91 16.60 32.52
C GLU A 530 -0.36 15.74 32.42
N ILE A 531 -0.96 15.71 31.22
CA ILE A 531 -2.11 14.89 30.86
C ILE A 531 -1.59 13.70 30.07
N GLU A 532 -1.79 12.49 30.59
CA GLU A 532 -1.38 11.28 29.89
C GLU A 532 -2.28 11.01 28.68
N CYS A 533 -1.66 10.75 27.52
CA CYS A 533 -2.39 10.29 26.34
C CYS A 533 -2.55 8.77 26.44
N THR A 534 -3.78 8.31 26.60
CA THR A 534 -4.06 6.88 26.84
C THR A 534 -4.12 6.08 25.54
N ASN A 535 -4.17 4.75 25.61
CA ASN A 535 -4.31 3.86 24.44
C ASN A 535 -3.31 4.12 23.30
N VAL A 536 -2.05 4.38 23.64
CA VAL A 536 -1.04 4.68 22.62
C VAL A 536 -0.80 3.48 21.70
N LYS A 537 -1.06 3.66 20.40
CA LYS A 537 -0.83 2.64 19.35
C LYS A 537 0.15 3.13 18.31
N VAL A 538 1.10 2.28 17.93
CA VAL A 538 2.01 2.52 16.80
C VAL A 538 1.28 2.14 15.51
N ILE A 539 1.07 3.10 14.62
CA ILE A 539 0.45 2.89 13.30
C ILE A 539 1.52 2.57 12.26
N ASN A 540 2.57 3.38 12.23
CA ASN A 540 3.76 3.13 11.41
C ASN A 540 4.97 3.30 12.32
N ALA A 541 5.79 2.25 12.42
CA ALA A 541 6.98 2.26 13.25
C ALA A 541 7.82 3.49 12.95
N TYR A 542 8.36 4.13 13.99
CA TYR A 542 9.20 5.33 13.91
C TYR A 542 8.52 6.64 13.49
N GLN A 543 7.31 6.59 12.93
CA GLN A 543 6.74 7.75 12.24
C GLN A 543 5.34 8.15 12.70
N THR A 544 4.50 7.20 13.11
CA THR A 544 3.09 7.49 13.37
C THR A 544 2.58 6.77 14.60
N LEU A 545 2.13 7.55 15.58
CA LEU A 545 1.48 7.10 16.79
C LEU A 545 0.02 7.57 16.79
N THR A 546 -0.84 6.88 17.52
CA THR A 546 -2.18 7.35 17.88
C THR A 546 -2.35 7.25 19.38
N CYS A 547 -3.10 8.15 20.00
CA CYS A 547 -3.42 8.08 21.41
C CYS A 547 -4.71 8.86 21.72
N ASP A 548 -5.38 8.51 22.81
CA ASP A 548 -6.65 9.08 23.20
C ASP A 548 -6.47 10.20 24.25
N LEU A 549 -7.02 11.37 23.95
CA LEU A 549 -7.05 12.53 24.83
C LEU A 549 -8.44 12.73 25.46
N PRO A 550 -8.51 13.15 26.74
CA PRO A 550 -9.77 13.50 27.38
C PRO A 550 -10.34 14.85 26.90
N SER A 551 -11.61 15.12 27.23
CA SER A 551 -12.22 16.45 27.10
C SER A 551 -11.59 17.46 28.07
N GLY A 552 -11.61 18.77 27.74
CA GLY A 552 -11.34 19.85 28.71
C GLY A 552 -9.89 20.33 28.82
N ILE A 553 -9.03 20.03 27.84
CA ILE A 553 -7.64 20.49 27.76
C ILE A 553 -7.55 21.95 27.24
N ASP A 554 -7.23 22.95 28.05
CA ASP A 554 -7.20 24.38 27.65
C ASP A 554 -6.09 24.82 26.64
N GLY A 555 -5.36 23.86 26.09
CA GLY A 555 -4.19 24.01 25.22
C GLY A 555 -2.99 23.29 25.84
N GLY A 556 -1.84 23.37 25.19
CA GLY A 556 -0.61 22.76 25.72
C GLY A 556 0.38 22.36 24.63
N ILE A 557 1.41 21.65 25.04
CA ILE A 557 2.43 21.10 24.15
C ILE A 557 2.45 19.58 24.25
N PHE A 558 2.57 18.89 23.12
CA PHE A 558 2.78 17.45 23.10
C PHE A 558 4.23 17.11 23.35
N VAL A 559 4.41 16.14 24.24
CA VAL A 559 5.69 15.52 24.57
C VAL A 559 5.59 14.02 24.29
N VAL A 560 6.27 13.59 23.25
CA VAL A 560 6.60 12.19 23.00
C VAL A 560 7.97 11.94 23.60
N SER A 561 8.07 10.99 24.52
CA SER A 561 9.32 10.51 25.08
C SER A 561 9.60 9.10 24.59
N VAL A 562 10.81 8.86 24.10
CA VAL A 562 11.28 7.56 23.61
C VAL A 562 12.60 7.25 24.31
N SER A 563 12.58 6.23 25.18
CA SER A 563 13.74 5.77 25.97
C SER A 563 14.46 6.91 26.71
N GLY A 564 13.68 7.83 27.29
CA GLY A 564 14.17 8.96 28.10
C GLY A 564 14.61 10.19 27.32
N GLN A 565 14.54 10.18 25.98
CA GLN A 565 14.69 11.37 25.15
C GLN A 565 13.32 11.90 24.73
N ASP A 566 13.07 13.20 24.85
CA ASP A 566 11.80 13.81 24.49
C ASP A 566 11.94 14.99 23.53
N ASN A 567 10.81 15.45 22.98
CA ASN A 567 10.75 16.56 22.05
C ASN A 567 10.45 17.91 22.73
N ARG A 568 10.70 18.10 24.04
CA ARG A 568 10.37 19.37 24.73
C ARG A 568 11.07 20.59 24.11
N ASN A 569 12.24 20.40 23.51
CA ASN A 569 12.97 21.45 22.78
C ASN A 569 12.34 21.84 21.43
N GLN A 570 11.42 21.03 20.90
CA GLN A 570 10.64 21.26 19.68
C GLN A 570 9.17 20.94 19.97
N ALA A 571 8.62 21.69 20.92
CA ALA A 571 7.27 21.49 21.41
C ALA A 571 6.22 21.76 20.31
N PHE A 572 5.32 20.79 20.09
CA PHE A 572 4.20 20.93 19.15
C PHE A 572 2.93 21.35 19.89
N THR A 573 2.36 22.50 19.54
CA THR A 573 1.18 23.05 20.20
C THR A 573 -0.08 22.25 19.87
N PHE A 574 -0.81 21.84 20.89
CA PHE A 574 -2.12 21.19 20.74
C PHE A 574 -3.21 22.19 20.34
N LEU A 575 -4.04 21.79 19.38
CA LEU A 575 -5.23 22.50 18.94
C LEU A 575 -6.40 21.52 18.80
N TYR A 576 -7.57 21.89 19.30
CA TYR A 576 -8.81 21.17 18.98
C TYR A 576 -9.23 21.42 17.53
N SER A 577 -10.17 20.61 17.06
CA SER A 577 -10.94 20.91 15.85
C SER A 577 -11.66 22.25 16.00
N PRO A 578 -11.76 23.06 14.94
CA PRO A 578 -12.51 24.32 14.98
C PRO A 578 -13.99 24.06 15.33
N PRO A 579 -14.68 25.06 15.92
CA PRO A 579 -16.13 24.97 16.14
C PRO A 579 -16.85 24.65 14.83
N LEU A 580 -17.95 23.92 14.85
CA LEU A 580 -18.76 23.70 13.65
C LEU A 580 -20.19 24.05 13.98
N ILE A 581 -20.73 25.06 13.32
CA ILE A 581 -22.12 25.47 13.49
C ILE A 581 -22.99 24.62 12.55
N LYS A 582 -24.10 24.07 13.06
CA LYS A 582 -25.07 23.28 12.29
C LYS A 582 -26.38 24.03 12.07
N SER A 583 -26.93 24.67 13.11
CA SER A 583 -28.21 25.40 13.03
C SER A 583 -28.41 26.35 14.23
N THR A 584 -29.45 27.17 14.18
CA THR A 584 -29.93 28.03 15.28
C THR A 584 -31.38 27.68 15.65
N SER A 585 -31.77 27.88 16.92
CA SER A 585 -33.17 27.73 17.37
C SER A 585 -34.11 28.75 16.74
N THR A 586 -33.58 29.92 16.40
CA THR A 586 -34.36 31.09 16.00
C THR A 586 -33.80 31.61 14.69
N LYS A 587 -34.57 31.49 13.60
CA LYS A 587 -34.22 32.10 12.31
C LYS A 587 -34.60 33.58 12.24
N LEU A 588 -35.60 33.98 13.01
CA LEU A 588 -36.13 35.34 13.02
C LEU A 588 -35.77 36.04 14.33
N ILE A 589 -35.16 37.22 14.24
CA ILE A 589 -34.83 38.04 15.41
C ILE A 589 -35.67 39.32 15.40
N PRO A 590 -36.42 39.61 16.48
CA PRO A 590 -37.17 40.85 16.63
C PRO A 590 -36.24 42.05 16.75
N THR A 591 -36.58 43.14 16.07
CA THR A 591 -35.76 44.36 15.97
C THR A 591 -35.80 45.23 17.25
N LYS A 592 -36.72 44.93 18.17
CA LYS A 592 -37.02 45.78 19.34
C LYS A 592 -36.66 45.19 20.69
N LEU A 593 -36.32 43.90 20.76
CA LEU A 593 -36.10 43.16 22.00
C LEU A 593 -34.78 42.40 21.96
N GLU A 594 -34.15 42.24 23.12
CA GLU A 594 -33.07 41.26 23.27
C GLU A 594 -33.64 39.84 23.15
N SER A 595 -32.93 38.94 22.48
CA SER A 595 -33.39 37.58 22.20
C SER A 595 -32.33 36.54 22.55
N ILE A 596 -32.73 35.41 23.10
CA ILE A 596 -31.82 34.29 23.30
C ILE A 596 -31.72 33.50 21.99
N VAL A 597 -30.50 33.34 21.48
CA VAL A 597 -30.19 32.53 20.30
C VAL A 597 -29.49 31.27 20.77
N THR A 598 -30.10 30.11 20.53
CA THR A 598 -29.44 28.81 20.76
C THR A 598 -28.79 28.36 19.47
N ILE A 599 -27.49 28.11 19.49
CA ILE A 599 -26.70 27.61 18.36
C ILE A 599 -26.38 26.14 18.62
N PHE A 600 -26.73 25.30 17.66
CA PHE A 600 -26.42 23.86 17.65
C PHE A 600 -25.23 23.58 16.73
N GLY A 601 -24.36 22.68 17.14
CA GLY A 601 -23.12 22.40 16.43
C GLY A 601 -22.25 21.35 17.09
N SER A 602 -20.94 21.48 16.95
CA SER A 602 -19.94 20.65 17.60
C SER A 602 -18.67 21.47 17.87
N ASN A 603 -17.80 20.94 18.73
CA ASN A 603 -16.53 21.57 19.14
C ASN A 603 -16.71 22.93 19.85
N PHE A 604 -17.83 23.13 20.55
CA PHE A 604 -18.14 24.40 21.23
C PHE A 604 -17.52 24.57 22.61
N TRP A 605 -16.77 23.59 23.11
CA TRP A 605 -16.22 23.60 24.47
C TRP A 605 -17.30 23.48 25.55
N ASN A 606 -16.94 23.64 26.82
CA ASN A 606 -17.86 23.58 27.97
C ASN A 606 -17.65 24.74 28.97
N ASP A 607 -16.80 25.71 28.62
CA ASP A 607 -16.46 26.89 29.41
C ASP A 607 -16.80 28.14 28.58
N THR A 608 -17.72 28.94 29.10
CA THR A 608 -18.24 30.15 28.45
C THR A 608 -17.14 31.19 28.22
N SER A 609 -16.10 31.23 29.06
CA SER A 609 -15.00 32.20 28.95
C SER A 609 -14.11 32.00 27.72
N MET A 610 -14.19 30.81 27.09
CA MET A 610 -13.39 30.44 25.92
C MET A 610 -14.16 30.58 24.61
N VAL A 611 -15.45 30.96 24.65
CA VAL A 611 -16.35 30.97 23.50
C VAL A 611 -16.86 32.39 23.25
N GLN A 612 -16.69 32.86 22.03
CA GLN A 612 -17.21 34.14 21.55
C GLN A 612 -18.14 33.90 20.36
N VAL A 613 -19.27 34.60 20.34
CA VAL A 613 -20.22 34.58 19.23
C VAL A 613 -20.31 36.00 18.67
N LEU A 614 -20.02 36.14 17.38
CA LEU A 614 -20.19 37.40 16.65
C LEU A 614 -21.25 37.21 15.58
N VAL A 615 -22.12 38.21 15.46
CA VAL A 615 -23.13 38.28 14.40
C VAL A 615 -22.76 39.42 13.46
N GLN A 616 -22.81 39.19 12.14
CA GLN A 616 -22.29 40.10 11.10
C GLN A 616 -20.87 40.61 11.41
N GLY A 617 -20.03 39.74 11.98
CA GLY A 617 -18.63 40.01 12.33
C GLY A 617 -18.39 41.08 13.40
N SER A 618 -19.42 41.76 13.90
CA SER A 618 -19.28 42.97 14.73
C SER A 618 -20.28 43.06 15.90
N ILE A 619 -21.44 42.43 15.79
CA ILE A 619 -22.45 42.41 16.84
C ILE A 619 -22.07 41.32 17.84
N ASP A 620 -21.67 41.73 19.04
CA ASP A 620 -21.37 40.81 20.13
C ASP A 620 -22.66 40.14 20.63
N CYS A 621 -22.66 38.81 20.69
CA CYS A 621 -23.74 38.01 21.27
C CYS A 621 -23.17 37.30 22.50
N PRO A 622 -23.26 37.90 23.72
CA PRO A 622 -22.67 37.34 24.92
C PRO A 622 -23.18 35.93 25.24
N VAL A 623 -22.27 34.96 25.34
CA VAL A 623 -22.58 33.55 25.63
C VAL A 623 -23.08 33.40 27.07
N GLN A 624 -24.26 32.81 27.21
CA GLN A 624 -24.92 32.54 28.50
C GLN A 624 -24.62 31.13 29.03
N SER A 625 -24.58 30.15 28.13
CA SER A 625 -24.27 28.76 28.46
C SER A 625 -23.64 28.08 27.25
N VAL A 626 -22.76 27.13 27.50
CA VAL A 626 -22.13 26.33 26.44
C VAL A 626 -21.83 24.92 26.93
N ASN A 627 -22.11 23.94 26.07
CA ASN A 627 -21.57 22.60 26.11
C ASN A 627 -20.99 22.26 24.73
N HIS A 628 -20.44 21.06 24.58
CA HIS A 628 -19.70 20.68 23.36
C HIS A 628 -20.49 20.77 22.04
N THR A 629 -21.82 20.82 22.11
CA THR A 629 -22.75 20.76 20.97
C THR A 629 -23.80 21.86 20.93
N ILE A 630 -24.03 22.56 22.05
CA ILE A 630 -25.07 23.57 22.20
C ILE A 630 -24.46 24.77 22.93
N LEU A 631 -24.64 25.97 22.37
CA LEU A 631 -24.36 27.22 23.08
C LEU A 631 -25.56 28.14 22.97
N THR A 632 -25.81 28.93 24.00
CA THR A 632 -26.86 29.95 24.01
C THR A 632 -26.22 31.31 24.16
N CYS A 633 -26.56 32.29 23.32
CA CYS A 633 -26.06 33.65 23.43
C CYS A 633 -27.21 34.66 23.48
N LYS A 634 -26.98 35.80 24.14
CA LYS A 634 -27.98 36.87 24.28
C LYS A 634 -27.78 37.88 23.15
N PHE A 635 -28.60 37.80 22.12
CA PHE A 635 -28.55 38.72 21.00
C PHE A 635 -29.12 40.09 21.42
N PRO A 636 -28.38 41.20 21.23
CA PRO A 636 -28.80 42.51 21.69
C PRO A 636 -29.96 43.05 20.84
N LYS A 637 -30.64 44.09 21.35
CA LYS A 637 -31.59 44.87 20.55
C LYS A 637 -30.85 45.53 19.38
N THR A 638 -31.16 45.14 18.15
CA THR A 638 -30.51 45.66 16.94
C THR A 638 -31.55 46.25 15.97
N PRO A 639 -31.38 47.49 15.47
CA PRO A 639 -32.25 48.07 14.44
C PRO A 639 -32.21 47.28 13.13
N PHE A 640 -33.31 47.24 12.37
CA PHE A 640 -33.34 46.64 11.03
C PHE A 640 -32.41 47.40 10.07
N ILE A 641 -31.55 46.69 9.34
CA ILE A 641 -30.61 47.28 8.36
C ILE A 641 -30.98 46.74 6.97
N LEU A 642 -31.27 47.66 6.03
CA LEU A 642 -31.49 47.36 4.60
C LEU A 642 -30.14 47.06 3.90
N PRO A 643 -30.09 46.17 2.88
CA PRO A 643 -31.20 45.74 2.03
C PRO A 643 -31.71 44.30 2.25
N ALA A 644 -31.18 43.56 3.23
CA ALA A 644 -31.75 42.28 3.65
C ALA A 644 -31.27 41.98 5.07
N GLY A 645 -32.19 41.76 6.01
CA GLY A 645 -31.88 41.50 7.42
C GLY A 645 -31.16 40.16 7.69
N GLN A 646 -30.52 39.54 6.70
CA GLN A 646 -29.79 38.28 6.88
C GLN A 646 -28.49 38.55 7.64
N LEU A 647 -28.27 37.82 8.75
CA LEU A 647 -27.12 37.99 9.62
C LEU A 647 -26.28 36.71 9.67
N ASP A 648 -24.99 36.88 9.38
CA ASP A 648 -23.99 35.82 9.44
C ASP A 648 -23.55 35.58 10.87
N VAL A 649 -23.37 34.32 11.26
CA VAL A 649 -22.95 33.99 12.63
C VAL A 649 -21.61 33.28 12.61
N SER A 650 -20.66 33.80 13.39
CA SER A 650 -19.38 33.14 13.65
C SER A 650 -19.25 32.78 15.12
N VAL A 651 -18.67 31.62 15.37
CA VAL A 651 -18.34 31.13 16.70
C VAL A 651 -16.83 30.94 16.75
N THR A 652 -16.19 31.54 17.74
CA THR A 652 -14.76 31.39 18.00
C THR A 652 -14.58 30.72 19.34
N VAL A 653 -13.84 29.61 19.37
CA VAL A 653 -13.54 28.82 20.57
C VAL A 653 -12.02 28.79 20.75
N ASN A 654 -11.50 29.37 21.85
CA ASN A 654 -10.07 29.41 22.16
C ASN A 654 -9.20 29.87 20.97
N LYS A 655 -9.59 30.97 20.32
CA LYS A 655 -8.97 31.56 19.11
C LYS A 655 -9.11 30.76 17.81
N LEU A 656 -9.76 29.59 17.83
CA LEU A 656 -10.13 28.86 16.63
C LEU A 656 -11.51 29.30 16.18
N SER A 657 -11.59 29.87 14.99
CA SER A 657 -12.86 30.30 14.40
C SER A 657 -13.22 29.39 13.24
N TYR A 658 -14.51 29.14 13.08
CA TYR A 658 -15.06 28.59 11.85
C TYR A 658 -15.62 29.75 11.04
N GLY A 659 -15.42 29.70 9.73
CA GLY A 659 -15.93 30.71 8.83
C GLY A 659 -17.40 31.00 9.12
N ALA A 660 -17.79 32.27 9.08
CA ALA A 660 -19.15 32.66 9.40
C ALA A 660 -20.13 31.87 8.51
N ILE A 661 -21.17 31.30 9.12
CA ILE A 661 -22.24 30.67 8.34
C ILE A 661 -23.18 31.77 7.89
N SER A 662 -23.23 31.96 6.57
CA SER A 662 -24.07 33.00 6.01
C SER A 662 -25.55 32.72 6.21
N ASN A 663 -26.31 33.79 6.51
CA ASN A 663 -27.77 33.77 6.58
C ASN A 663 -28.36 32.84 7.67
N LEU A 664 -27.64 32.64 8.78
CA LEU A 664 -28.12 31.79 9.88
C LEU A 664 -29.21 32.46 10.73
N LEU A 665 -29.27 33.79 10.69
CA LEU A 665 -30.29 34.62 11.33
C LEU A 665 -30.89 35.58 10.29
N THR A 666 -32.12 36.03 10.49
CA THR A 666 -32.82 37.00 9.63
C THR A 666 -33.63 37.97 10.49
N MET A 667 -33.49 39.28 10.26
CA MET A 667 -34.29 40.31 10.89
C MET A 667 -35.60 40.50 10.11
N MET A 668 -36.70 40.71 10.82
CA MET A 668 -38.02 40.85 10.21
C MET A 668 -38.32 42.29 9.79
N ASP A 669 -38.86 42.48 8.58
CA ASP A 669 -39.27 43.78 8.04
C ASP A 669 -40.65 44.20 8.61
N PRO A 670 -40.74 45.34 9.33
CA PRO A 670 -42.01 45.83 9.87
C PRO A 670 -43.05 46.27 8.80
N SER A 671 -42.66 46.42 7.53
CA SER A 671 -43.52 46.95 6.45
C SER A 671 -44.49 45.92 5.84
N PHE A 672 -44.58 44.71 6.40
CA PHE A 672 -45.25 43.57 5.79
C PHE A 672 -46.79 43.58 5.87
N CYS A 673 -47.40 44.29 6.82
CA CYS A 673 -48.86 44.24 7.01
C CYS A 673 -49.65 44.93 5.88
N PRO A 674 -50.70 44.29 5.31
CA PRO A 674 -51.55 44.89 4.28
C PRO A 674 -52.09 46.26 4.72
N ASN A 675 -51.88 47.29 3.89
CA ASN A 675 -52.34 48.67 4.08
C ASN A 675 -52.07 49.23 5.51
N ASN A 676 -50.97 48.79 6.15
CA ASN A 676 -50.64 49.15 7.54
C ASN A 676 -51.84 49.01 8.51
N CYS A 677 -52.63 47.95 8.33
CA CYS A 677 -53.81 47.65 9.14
C CYS A 677 -54.91 48.71 9.10
N GLY A 678 -55.00 49.46 7.99
CA GLY A 678 -56.13 50.34 7.70
C GLY A 678 -56.37 51.45 8.73
N SER A 679 -55.39 51.71 9.61
CA SER A 679 -55.52 52.51 10.85
C SER A 679 -56.52 51.95 11.88
N ASN A 680 -57.04 50.74 11.67
CA ASN A 680 -58.08 50.09 12.45
C ASN A 680 -57.59 48.82 13.16
N GLY A 681 -56.27 48.70 13.32
CA GLY A 681 -55.60 47.60 14.00
C GLY A 681 -54.13 47.91 14.21
N TYR A 682 -53.39 46.94 14.74
CA TYR A 682 -51.94 47.00 14.82
C TYR A 682 -51.32 45.85 14.02
N CYS A 683 -50.17 46.13 13.40
CA CYS A 683 -49.40 45.10 12.73
C CYS A 683 -48.72 44.24 13.79
N ASP A 684 -49.15 43.00 13.93
CA ASP A 684 -48.45 42.03 14.76
C ASP A 684 -47.25 41.51 13.98
N GLY A 685 -46.08 42.03 14.32
CA GLY A 685 -44.82 41.60 13.71
C GLY A 685 -44.55 40.12 13.96
N ASP A 686 -44.94 39.57 15.11
CA ASP A 686 -44.78 38.14 15.37
C ASP A 686 -45.63 37.29 14.42
N VAL A 687 -46.80 37.76 14.01
CA VAL A 687 -47.74 36.98 13.17
C VAL A 687 -47.62 37.35 11.67
N GLY A 688 -47.08 38.52 11.34
CA GLY A 688 -47.05 39.06 9.98
C GLY A 688 -48.45 39.42 9.46
N MET A 689 -49.36 39.80 10.36
CA MET A 689 -50.77 40.10 10.06
C MET A 689 -51.30 41.24 10.92
N CYS A 690 -52.39 41.85 10.45
CA CYS A 690 -53.09 42.87 11.20
C CYS A 690 -53.99 42.26 12.28
N ILE A 691 -53.81 42.72 13.51
CA ILE A 691 -54.73 42.46 14.61
C ILE A 691 -55.68 43.63 14.69
N CYS A 692 -56.93 43.37 14.31
CA CYS A 692 -57.95 44.40 14.16
C CYS A 692 -58.53 44.82 15.50
N ASN A 693 -58.76 46.12 15.64
CA ASN A 693 -59.53 46.67 16.73
C ASN A 693 -60.96 46.12 16.67
N SER A 694 -61.66 46.12 17.81
CA SER A 694 -63.06 45.71 17.88
C SER A 694 -63.89 46.37 16.77
N ASN A 695 -64.71 45.58 16.07
CA ASN A 695 -65.57 45.94 14.91
C ASN A 695 -64.89 45.95 13.53
N PHE A 696 -63.58 45.78 13.45
CA PHE A 696 -62.87 45.68 12.18
C PHE A 696 -62.40 44.25 11.94
N THR A 697 -62.37 43.85 10.67
CA THR A 697 -61.87 42.54 10.25
C THR A 697 -61.24 42.65 8.85
N GLY A 698 -60.83 41.53 8.26
CA GLY A 698 -60.10 41.52 7.00
C GLY A 698 -58.59 41.58 7.18
N ALA A 699 -57.86 41.29 6.10
CA ALA A 699 -56.40 41.20 6.10
C ALA A 699 -55.70 42.53 6.49
N ASP A 700 -56.35 43.67 6.24
CA ASP A 700 -55.89 45.01 6.59
C ASP A 700 -56.81 45.73 7.59
N CYS A 701 -57.73 45.04 8.25
CA CYS A 701 -58.70 45.63 9.17
C CYS A 701 -59.65 46.67 8.55
N SER A 702 -59.97 46.57 7.27
CA SER A 702 -60.92 47.46 6.58
C SER A 702 -62.33 46.88 6.38
N LEU A 703 -62.57 45.61 6.71
CA LEU A 703 -63.77 44.87 6.29
C LEU A 703 -64.73 44.55 7.45
N SER A 704 -65.94 44.12 7.08
CA SER A 704 -66.97 43.55 7.98
C SER A 704 -67.27 42.09 7.59
N THR A 705 -67.47 41.22 8.58
CA THR A 705 -67.76 39.79 8.38
C THR A 705 -69.16 39.60 7.80
N ILE A 706 -69.33 38.65 6.88
CA ILE A 706 -70.67 38.22 6.40
C ILE A 706 -71.12 36.94 7.10
N VAL A 707 -72.43 36.80 7.32
CA VAL A 707 -73.01 35.55 7.83
C VAL A 707 -72.82 34.47 6.77
N SER A 708 -72.28 33.32 7.16
CA SER A 708 -72.09 32.18 6.26
C SER A 708 -72.86 30.98 6.78
N LYS A 709 -73.45 30.20 5.87
CA LYS A 709 -73.96 28.87 6.13
C LYS A 709 -72.79 27.90 6.15
N PHE A 710 -72.75 27.05 7.17
CA PHE A 710 -71.71 26.05 7.35
C PHE A 710 -72.30 24.65 7.25
N GLU A 711 -71.66 23.78 6.47
CA GLU A 711 -72.01 22.36 6.36
C GLU A 711 -70.80 21.52 6.74
N PHE A 712 -70.99 20.65 7.73
CA PHE A 712 -70.01 19.69 8.21
C PHE A 712 -70.16 18.38 7.40
N GLY A 713 -69.06 17.80 6.93
CA GLY A 713 -69.09 16.54 6.19
C GLY A 713 -69.48 15.35 7.07
N GLU A 714 -70.25 14.39 6.56
CA GLU A 714 -70.61 13.19 7.35
C GLU A 714 -69.45 12.20 7.49
N ASN A 715 -68.62 12.05 6.44
CA ASN A 715 -67.62 10.98 6.33
C ASN A 715 -66.17 11.48 6.25
N ASN A 716 -65.99 12.79 6.08
CA ASN A 716 -64.69 13.44 5.97
C ASN A 716 -64.67 14.65 6.92
N ALA A 717 -63.50 14.98 7.47
CA ALA A 717 -63.25 16.20 8.24
C ALA A 717 -63.29 17.45 7.32
N THR A 718 -64.41 17.63 6.63
CA THR A 718 -64.65 18.66 5.63
C THR A 718 -65.57 19.72 6.22
N ILE A 719 -65.19 20.97 6.00
CA ILE A 719 -66.08 22.11 6.20
C ILE A 719 -66.42 22.72 4.85
N THR A 720 -67.69 23.03 4.62
CA THR A 720 -68.15 23.85 3.50
C THR A 720 -68.65 25.19 4.05
N MET A 721 -68.03 26.29 3.62
CA MET A 721 -68.45 27.65 3.95
C MET A 721 -69.17 28.25 2.73
N THR A 722 -70.45 28.60 2.92
CA THR A 722 -71.29 29.23 1.89
C THR A 722 -71.81 30.57 2.42
N PRO A 723 -71.29 31.70 1.94
CA PRO A 723 -71.75 33.03 2.30
C PRO A 723 -73.26 33.23 2.07
N GLN A 724 -73.95 33.85 3.02
CA GLN A 724 -75.34 34.29 2.85
C GLN A 724 -75.35 35.76 2.42
N LEU A 725 -75.55 36.00 1.12
CA LEU A 725 -75.70 37.33 0.54
C LEU A 725 -77.16 37.57 0.19
N ASN A 726 -77.63 38.82 0.33
CA ASN A 726 -79.04 39.20 0.18
C ASN A 726 -79.57 39.16 -1.28
N ASP A 727 -78.75 38.79 -2.28
CA ASP A 727 -79.14 38.79 -3.70
C ASP A 727 -79.43 37.38 -4.24
N ASP A 728 -80.62 37.26 -4.84
CA ASP A 728 -81.25 36.02 -5.30
C ASP A 728 -80.47 35.22 -6.37
N ALA A 729 -80.22 33.95 -6.04
CA ALA A 729 -80.24 32.78 -6.93
C ALA A 729 -79.23 32.62 -8.10
N LYS A 730 -78.22 33.49 -8.31
CA LYS A 730 -77.23 33.32 -9.40
C LYS A 730 -75.73 33.33 -9.04
N THR A 731 -75.36 33.41 -7.77
CA THR A 731 -73.97 33.66 -7.32
C THR A 731 -73.55 32.83 -6.11
N THR A 732 -73.97 31.56 -6.01
CA THR A 732 -73.52 30.69 -4.91
C THR A 732 -72.03 30.39 -5.08
N SER A 733 -71.17 31.09 -4.33
CA SER A 733 -69.79 30.66 -4.09
C SER A 733 -69.74 29.81 -2.84
N SER A 734 -68.87 28.80 -2.82
CA SER A 734 -68.59 28.04 -1.60
C SER A 734 -67.14 27.61 -1.57
N MET A 735 -66.52 27.56 -0.39
CA MET A 735 -65.20 26.97 -0.19
C MET A 735 -65.31 25.76 0.72
N LYS A 736 -64.64 24.68 0.34
CA LYS A 736 -64.40 23.51 1.19
C LYS A 736 -62.94 23.41 1.58
N LEU A 737 -62.71 23.02 2.83
CA LEU A 737 -61.39 22.65 3.37
C LEU A 737 -61.47 21.27 4.01
N TYR A 738 -60.49 20.41 3.74
CA TYR A 738 -60.33 19.13 4.43
C TYR A 738 -58.87 18.68 4.52
N LEU A 739 -58.54 17.94 5.58
CA LEU A 739 -57.24 17.28 5.74
C LEU A 739 -57.22 15.97 4.93
N VAL A 740 -56.24 15.83 4.02
CA VAL A 740 -56.13 14.71 3.07
C VAL A 740 -55.18 13.63 3.58
N SER A 741 -54.00 14.03 4.03
CA SER A 741 -52.93 13.10 4.39
C SER A 741 -51.99 13.68 5.44
N ILE A 742 -51.23 12.78 6.05
CA ILE A 742 -50.09 13.11 6.90
C ILE A 742 -48.81 12.53 6.28
N ILE A 743 -47.75 13.33 6.22
CA ILE A 743 -46.43 12.96 5.69
C ILE A 743 -45.46 12.83 6.85
N GLU A 744 -44.94 11.63 7.05
CA GLU A 744 -44.03 11.30 8.14
C GLU A 744 -42.84 10.53 7.58
N ASN A 745 -41.61 10.92 7.93
CA ASN A 745 -40.40 10.22 7.46
C ASN A 745 -40.37 10.00 5.94
N GLN A 746 -40.87 10.98 5.16
CA GLN A 746 -41.02 10.96 3.69
C GLN A 746 -42.08 10.01 3.13
N ASN A 747 -42.89 9.37 3.97
CA ASN A 747 -44.02 8.56 3.56
C ASN A 747 -45.34 9.32 3.78
N GLU A 748 -46.16 9.44 2.74
CA GLU A 748 -47.50 10.02 2.80
C GLU A 748 -48.52 8.93 3.18
N ILE A 749 -49.32 9.19 4.21
CA ILE A 749 -50.38 8.32 4.71
C ILE A 749 -51.71 9.05 4.46
N LEU A 750 -52.52 8.51 3.55
CA LEU A 750 -53.86 9.02 3.27
C LEU A 750 -54.78 8.79 4.47
N ILE A 751 -55.62 9.78 4.76
CA ILE A 751 -56.59 9.72 5.86
C ILE A 751 -57.97 9.43 5.28
N ASP A 752 -58.45 8.21 5.50
CA ASP A 752 -59.75 7.72 5.05
C ASP A 752 -60.66 7.34 6.24
N GLN A 753 -61.97 7.20 6.02
CA GLN A 753 -62.91 6.66 7.01
C GLN A 753 -62.96 7.42 8.36
N TRP A 754 -63.28 8.72 8.32
CA TRP A 754 -63.43 9.49 9.57
C TRP A 754 -64.63 9.02 10.39
N LYS A 755 -64.46 8.97 11.71
CA LYS A 755 -65.58 8.91 12.65
C LYS A 755 -65.99 10.33 13.04
N SER A 756 -67.14 10.78 12.56
CA SER A 756 -67.73 12.08 12.93
C SER A 756 -68.53 11.98 14.23
N ILE A 757 -68.33 12.95 15.12
CA ILE A 757 -69.00 13.07 16.43
C ILE A 757 -69.43 14.53 16.59
N PRO A 758 -70.72 14.86 16.36
CA PRO A 758 -71.24 16.19 16.66
C PRO A 758 -71.21 16.41 18.17
N ILE A 759 -70.51 17.45 18.61
CA ILE A 759 -70.43 17.84 20.04
C ILE A 759 -71.63 18.73 20.39
N ASP A 760 -71.91 19.71 19.53
CA ASP A 760 -73.08 20.59 19.59
C ASP A 760 -73.43 21.10 18.18
N GLN A 761 -74.37 22.03 18.07
CA GLN A 761 -74.80 22.59 16.78
C GLN A 761 -73.73 23.42 16.05
N TYR A 762 -72.63 23.77 16.72
CA TYR A 762 -71.53 24.59 16.20
C TYR A 762 -70.19 23.87 16.13
N THR A 763 -70.06 22.69 16.76
CA THR A 763 -68.80 21.99 16.94
C THR A 763 -68.92 20.51 16.57
N THR A 764 -68.05 20.04 15.69
CA THR A 764 -67.94 18.61 15.32
C THR A 764 -66.51 18.13 15.50
N LEU A 765 -66.35 16.96 16.13
CA LEU A 765 -65.08 16.26 16.26
C LEU A 765 -65.02 15.10 15.26
N TYR A 766 -63.94 15.05 14.49
CA TYR A 766 -63.62 13.95 13.59
C TYR A 766 -62.43 13.18 14.13
N GLN A 767 -62.53 11.86 14.19
CA GLN A 767 -61.47 11.00 14.68
C GLN A 767 -61.03 10.03 13.60
N TRP A 768 -59.71 9.91 13.44
CA TRP A 768 -59.07 8.93 12.58
C TRP A 768 -58.06 8.12 13.38
N TYR A 769 -58.01 6.81 13.11
CA TYR A 769 -57.09 5.88 13.76
C TYR A 769 -56.26 5.16 12.69
N GLY A 770 -54.96 5.32 12.77
CA GLY A 770 -53.99 4.62 11.91
C GLY A 770 -53.41 3.38 12.58
N ALA A 771 -52.44 2.75 11.90
CA ALA A 771 -51.65 1.67 12.49
C ALA A 771 -50.85 2.14 13.72
N ASN A 772 -50.48 1.20 14.60
CA ASN A 772 -49.63 1.43 15.78
C ASN A 772 -50.18 2.48 16.79
N GLN A 773 -51.50 2.48 17.01
CA GLN A 773 -52.18 3.43 17.91
C GLN A 773 -52.02 4.91 17.53
N LYS A 774 -51.59 5.19 16.29
CA LYS A 774 -51.59 6.54 15.74
C LYS A 774 -53.02 7.06 15.66
N ASN A 775 -53.24 8.31 16.04
CA ASN A 775 -54.53 8.95 15.85
C ASN A 775 -54.38 10.40 15.37
N ILE A 776 -55.42 10.86 14.68
CA ILE A 776 -55.61 12.26 14.33
C ILE A 776 -57.02 12.65 14.72
N ASN A 777 -57.15 13.66 15.55
CA ASN A 777 -58.43 14.29 15.88
C ASN A 777 -58.50 15.65 15.20
N VAL A 778 -59.61 15.93 14.53
CA VAL A 778 -59.90 17.23 13.95
C VAL A 778 -61.14 17.81 14.62
N THR A 779 -61.00 18.95 15.28
CA THR A 779 -62.15 19.67 15.85
C THR A 779 -62.46 20.88 14.99
N ILE A 780 -63.68 20.95 14.46
CA ILE A 780 -64.15 22.09 13.68
C ILE A 780 -65.23 22.82 14.49
N ARG A 781 -65.03 24.12 14.74
CA ARG A 781 -65.91 24.96 15.55
C ARG A 781 -66.31 26.23 14.81
N GLN A 782 -67.60 26.55 14.81
CA GLN A 782 -68.11 27.86 14.40
C GLN A 782 -68.03 28.86 15.57
N ASN A 783 -67.34 29.98 15.36
CA ASN A 783 -67.11 30.99 16.37
C ASN A 783 -68.30 31.95 16.49
N GLN A 784 -69.08 31.80 17.56
CA GLN A 784 -70.28 32.61 17.85
C GLN A 784 -69.97 33.96 18.53
N ILE A 785 -68.72 34.22 18.85
CA ILE A 785 -68.22 35.48 19.41
C ILE A 785 -66.79 35.71 18.89
N SER A 786 -66.37 36.98 18.83
CA SER A 786 -64.96 37.30 18.65
C SER A 786 -64.20 37.01 19.94
N SER A 787 -63.17 36.18 19.90
CA SER A 787 -62.36 35.83 21.08
C SER A 787 -60.94 35.43 20.67
N SER A 788 -60.19 34.82 21.58
CA SER A 788 -58.85 34.29 21.32
C SER A 788 -58.64 32.98 22.08
N ASP A 789 -57.95 32.04 21.45
CA ASP A 789 -57.46 30.82 22.08
C ASP A 789 -55.92 30.89 22.25
N GLN A 790 -55.32 29.75 22.59
CA GLN A 790 -53.86 29.65 22.80
C GLN A 790 -53.06 29.77 21.50
N PHE A 791 -53.69 29.69 20.34
CA PHE A 791 -53.05 29.72 19.01
C PHE A 791 -53.30 31.03 18.29
N ILE A 792 -54.53 31.55 18.31
CA ILE A 792 -54.96 32.68 17.49
C ILE A 792 -56.16 33.43 18.08
N SER A 793 -56.29 34.72 17.77
CA SER A 793 -57.56 35.46 17.90
C SER A 793 -58.49 35.11 16.75
N PHE A 794 -59.80 34.99 16.94
CA PHE A 794 -60.77 34.66 15.88
C PHE A 794 -61.99 35.61 15.93
N PRO A 795 -62.52 36.07 14.79
CA PRO A 795 -63.67 36.96 14.78
C PRO A 795 -65.01 36.21 14.91
N LEU A 796 -66.09 36.93 15.22
CA LEU A 796 -67.45 36.44 15.06
C LEU A 796 -67.70 35.93 13.63
N ASN A 797 -68.50 34.86 13.46
CA ASN A 797 -68.81 34.24 12.16
C ASN A 797 -67.60 33.64 11.41
N SER A 798 -66.55 33.27 12.14
CA SER A 798 -65.41 32.52 11.64
C SER A 798 -65.46 31.04 12.02
N LEU A 799 -64.48 30.27 11.53
CA LEU A 799 -64.31 28.86 11.78
C LEU A 799 -62.91 28.57 12.30
N THR A 800 -62.84 27.85 13.42
CA THR A 800 -61.59 27.25 13.90
C THR A 800 -61.52 25.80 13.42
N TYR A 801 -60.41 25.44 12.77
CA TYR A 801 -60.10 24.07 12.36
C TYR A 801 -58.83 23.62 13.09
N ARG A 802 -59.02 22.81 14.13
CA ARG A 802 -57.96 22.32 15.02
C ARG A 802 -57.54 20.91 14.63
N VAL A 803 -56.24 20.67 14.54
CA VAL A 803 -55.67 19.33 14.34
C VAL A 803 -54.90 18.94 15.59
N ASP A 804 -55.20 17.77 16.15
CA ASP A 804 -54.43 17.12 17.20
C ASP A 804 -53.92 15.76 16.68
N TYR A 805 -52.60 15.60 16.63
CA TYR A 805 -51.90 14.41 16.13
C TYR A 805 -51.19 13.67 17.27
N TYR A 806 -51.25 12.34 17.24
CA TYR A 806 -50.48 11.45 18.09
C TYR A 806 -49.85 10.32 17.27
N SER A 807 -48.53 10.18 17.37
CA SER A 807 -47.75 9.22 16.58
C SER A 807 -47.85 7.76 17.04
N GLY A 808 -48.35 7.50 18.25
CA GLY A 808 -48.38 6.18 18.90
C GLY A 808 -47.39 6.07 20.07
N SER A 809 -47.59 5.10 20.95
CA SER A 809 -46.93 5.00 22.28
C SER A 809 -45.43 4.72 22.28
N SER A 810 -44.79 4.54 21.13
CA SER A 810 -43.36 4.21 21.02
C SER A 810 -42.72 4.71 19.73
N LEU A 811 -43.36 5.66 19.05
CA LEU A 811 -42.86 6.24 17.81
C LEU A 811 -42.56 7.72 18.04
N THR A 812 -41.50 8.21 17.42
CA THR A 812 -41.26 9.64 17.31
C THR A 812 -41.13 9.99 15.83
N VAL A 813 -41.75 11.10 15.44
CA VAL A 813 -41.72 11.56 14.05
C VAL A 813 -40.96 12.87 13.98
N ASN A 814 -40.04 12.94 13.04
CA ASN A 814 -39.33 14.18 12.76
C ASN A 814 -40.09 14.94 11.68
N ASN A 815 -40.43 16.20 11.98
CA ASN A 815 -41.03 17.13 11.05
C ASN A 815 -42.33 16.64 10.36
N PRO A 816 -43.36 16.20 11.10
CA PRO A 816 -44.61 15.74 10.49
C PRO A 816 -45.26 16.87 9.66
N GLN A 817 -45.82 16.50 8.51
CA GLN A 817 -46.47 17.43 7.59
C GLN A 817 -47.92 17.03 7.32
N PHE A 818 -48.81 18.01 7.19
CA PHE A 818 -50.25 17.82 7.05
C PHE A 818 -50.71 18.45 5.75
N LEU A 819 -51.27 17.65 4.85
CA LEU A 819 -51.72 18.10 3.53
C LEU A 819 -53.20 18.47 3.56
N PHE A 820 -53.52 19.72 3.27
CA PHE A 820 -54.87 20.26 3.20
C PHE A 820 -55.33 20.47 1.76
N GLU A 821 -56.55 19.97 1.51
CA GLU A 821 -57.39 20.08 0.32
C GLU A 821 -58.25 21.36 0.29
N PHE A 822 -58.12 22.29 -0.66
CA PHE A 822 -59.13 23.35 -0.89
C PHE A 822 -59.94 23.09 -2.16
N ASP A 823 -61.26 23.01 -2.04
CA ASP A 823 -62.21 22.87 -3.16
C ASP A 823 -63.17 24.06 -3.18
N GLN A 824 -63.11 24.88 -4.22
CA GLN A 824 -64.00 26.03 -4.36
C GLN A 824 -65.08 25.77 -5.41
N TYR A 825 -66.23 26.42 -5.25
CA TYR A 825 -67.28 26.49 -6.25
C TYR A 825 -67.60 27.96 -6.57
N PRO A 826 -67.80 28.32 -7.84
CA PRO A 826 -67.63 27.47 -9.03
C PRO A 826 -66.17 27.06 -9.26
N LYS A 827 -65.97 25.87 -9.84
CA LYS A 827 -64.63 25.35 -10.13
C LYS A 827 -64.00 26.13 -11.28
N GLU A 828 -62.79 26.62 -11.07
CA GLU A 828 -62.02 27.34 -12.10
C GLU A 828 -60.87 26.46 -12.61
N CYS A 829 -60.68 26.43 -13.93
CA CYS A 829 -59.67 25.60 -14.59
C CYS A 829 -58.37 26.37 -14.93
N GLN A 830 -58.25 27.60 -14.45
CA GLN A 830 -57.07 28.46 -14.58
C GLN A 830 -56.59 28.88 -13.18
N ASN A 831 -55.40 29.50 -13.09
CA ASN A 831 -54.78 29.94 -11.83
C ASN A 831 -55.82 30.59 -10.90
N LEU A 832 -56.08 29.91 -9.79
CA LEU A 832 -57.03 30.33 -8.78
C LEU A 832 -56.60 31.69 -8.20
N PRO A 833 -57.53 32.61 -7.90
CA PRO A 833 -57.20 33.94 -7.40
C PRO A 833 -56.87 33.89 -5.90
N ILE A 834 -56.02 32.94 -5.51
CA ILE A 834 -55.51 32.83 -4.15
C ILE A 834 -54.24 33.66 -4.03
N ILE A 835 -54.27 34.63 -3.12
CA ILE A 835 -53.10 35.43 -2.76
C ILE A 835 -52.60 34.91 -1.41
N PHE A 836 -51.35 34.48 -1.38
CA PHE A 836 -50.69 34.00 -0.16
C PHE A 836 -49.82 35.09 0.46
N GLY A 837 -49.96 35.31 1.77
CA GLY A 837 -49.13 36.23 2.54
C GLY A 837 -47.92 35.54 3.15
N ASN A 838 -46.71 35.95 2.74
CA ASN A 838 -45.43 35.37 3.15
C ASN A 838 -44.53 36.40 3.89
N PRO A 839 -44.56 36.51 5.23
CA PRO A 839 -43.85 37.56 5.99
C PRO A 839 -42.33 37.57 5.83
N THR A 840 -41.76 36.42 5.48
CA THR A 840 -40.31 36.27 5.25
C THR A 840 -39.92 36.54 3.78
N GLY A 841 -40.88 36.91 2.93
CA GLY A 841 -40.73 36.94 1.47
C GLY A 841 -40.62 35.56 0.83
N SER A 842 -40.66 34.49 1.63
CA SER A 842 -40.48 33.11 1.17
C SER A 842 -41.81 32.37 1.08
N SER A 843 -42.05 31.68 -0.05
CA SER A 843 -43.24 30.83 -0.22
C SER A 843 -43.33 29.65 0.74
N VAL A 844 -42.26 29.39 1.50
CA VAL A 844 -42.23 28.36 2.56
C VAL A 844 -42.66 28.88 3.95
N ASP A 845 -43.10 30.14 4.03
CA ASP A 845 -43.63 30.71 5.27
C ASP A 845 -44.96 31.42 5.08
N THR A 846 -45.90 30.74 4.44
CA THR A 846 -47.23 31.28 4.22
C THR A 846 -48.01 31.38 5.54
N ARG A 847 -48.50 32.59 5.86
CA ARG A 847 -49.26 32.88 7.10
C ARG A 847 -50.74 33.13 6.90
N PHE A 848 -51.13 33.56 5.71
CA PHE A 848 -52.53 33.71 5.38
C PHE A 848 -52.75 33.53 3.89
N PHE A 849 -54.02 33.40 3.52
CA PHE A 849 -54.45 33.48 2.15
C PHE A 849 -55.73 34.33 2.03
N THR A 850 -55.91 34.98 0.90
CA THR A 850 -57.20 35.50 0.45
C THR A 850 -57.60 34.82 -0.85
N LEU A 851 -58.88 34.54 -1.03
CA LEU A 851 -59.46 33.96 -2.25
C LEU A 851 -60.69 34.79 -2.64
N ASN A 852 -60.62 35.46 -3.78
CA ASN A 852 -61.71 36.30 -4.28
C ASN A 852 -62.56 35.58 -5.34
N THR A 853 -63.87 35.45 -5.09
CA THR A 853 -64.83 34.86 -6.06
C THR A 853 -66.17 35.61 -6.00
N TYR A 854 -66.65 36.05 -7.16
CA TYR A 854 -67.78 36.98 -7.29
C TYR A 854 -67.58 38.23 -6.41
N ASN A 855 -68.42 38.41 -5.41
CA ASN A 855 -68.42 39.49 -4.42
C ASN A 855 -68.01 39.02 -3.01
N VAL A 856 -67.33 37.86 -2.93
CA VAL A 856 -66.87 37.27 -1.67
C VAL A 856 -65.35 37.14 -1.67
N GLU A 857 -64.72 37.62 -0.60
CA GLU A 857 -63.34 37.29 -0.26
C GLU A 857 -63.34 36.27 0.88
N TYR A 858 -62.82 35.08 0.61
CA TYR A 858 -62.52 34.11 1.65
C TYR A 858 -61.12 34.39 2.19
N PHE A 859 -60.96 34.33 3.50
CA PHE A 859 -59.69 34.54 4.18
C PHE A 859 -59.41 33.39 5.13
N GLY A 860 -58.17 32.90 5.12
CA GLY A 860 -57.75 31.93 6.10
C GLY A 860 -56.34 32.19 6.61
N ARG A 861 -56.12 31.84 7.87
CA ARG A 861 -54.87 32.04 8.59
C ARG A 861 -54.24 30.71 8.93
N PHE A 862 -52.94 30.63 8.70
CA PHE A 862 -52.14 29.44 8.94
C PHE A 862 -51.43 29.51 10.29
N PRO A 863 -51.23 28.37 10.97
CA PRO A 863 -50.57 28.32 12.26
C PRO A 863 -49.11 28.82 12.19
N LYS A 864 -48.69 29.52 13.25
CA LYS A 864 -47.28 29.86 13.52
C LYS A 864 -46.65 28.89 14.51
N VAL A 865 -47.44 28.42 15.47
CA VAL A 865 -47.00 27.58 16.58
C VAL A 865 -47.82 26.31 16.62
N ALA A 866 -47.16 25.24 17.04
CA ALA A 866 -47.77 24.00 17.43
C ALA A 866 -47.42 23.71 18.90
N ILE A 867 -48.36 23.09 19.61
CA ILE A 867 -48.07 22.44 20.89
C ILE A 867 -47.46 21.10 20.55
N VAL A 868 -46.19 20.90 20.88
CA VAL A 868 -45.47 19.64 20.60
C VAL A 868 -45.23 18.92 21.91
N ASN A 869 -45.60 17.65 21.97
CA ASN A 869 -45.45 16.80 23.18
C ASN A 869 -46.06 17.45 24.43
N GLY A 870 -47.18 18.17 24.26
CA GLY A 870 -47.87 18.90 25.33
C GLY A 870 -47.21 20.22 25.77
N GLN A 871 -46.09 20.62 25.17
CA GLN A 871 -45.41 21.88 25.49
C GLN A 871 -45.84 23.00 24.53
N SER A 872 -46.55 23.99 25.07
CA SER A 872 -46.98 25.18 24.31
C SER A 872 -45.79 25.99 23.82
N GLY A 873 -45.87 26.49 22.58
CA GLY A 873 -44.83 27.32 21.96
C GLY A 873 -43.56 26.59 21.53
N ASN A 874 -43.48 25.26 21.66
CA ASN A 874 -42.25 24.50 21.45
C ASN A 874 -42.04 23.99 20.01
N GLY A 875 -43.03 24.17 19.12
CA GLY A 875 -42.93 23.80 17.70
C GLY A 875 -43.22 24.98 16.78
N GLY A 876 -42.26 25.35 15.93
CA GLY A 876 -42.53 26.31 14.86
C GLY A 876 -43.28 25.64 13.72
N VAL A 877 -44.29 26.29 13.16
CA VAL A 877 -45.04 25.76 12.01
C VAL A 877 -44.72 26.57 10.77
N THR A 878 -44.48 25.88 9.66
CA THR A 878 -44.28 26.48 8.34
C THR A 878 -45.32 25.90 7.39
N SER A 879 -46.01 26.77 6.65
CA SER A 879 -47.02 26.35 5.68
C SER A 879 -46.58 26.74 4.29
N ASN A 880 -46.72 25.80 3.35
CA ASN A 880 -46.28 25.95 1.97
C ASN A 880 -47.47 25.69 1.04
N SER A 881 -47.70 26.56 0.06
CA SER A 881 -48.55 26.21 -1.07
C SER A 881 -47.83 25.20 -1.96
N VAL A 882 -48.45 24.05 -2.22
CA VAL A 882 -47.89 22.97 -3.06
C VAL A 882 -48.37 23.09 -4.52
N GLY A 883 -49.13 24.14 -4.82
CA GLY A 883 -49.70 24.39 -6.14
C GLY A 883 -51.01 23.63 -6.39
N ILE A 884 -51.41 23.61 -7.66
CA ILE A 884 -52.68 23.05 -8.12
C ILE A 884 -52.45 21.58 -8.54
N SER A 885 -53.22 20.66 -7.96
CA SER A 885 -53.27 19.25 -8.37
C SER A 885 -54.70 18.95 -8.82
N GLY A 886 -54.92 18.91 -10.14
CA GLY A 886 -56.27 18.84 -10.71
C GLY A 886 -57.01 20.18 -10.56
N LEU A 887 -58.17 20.17 -9.91
CA LEU A 887 -59.02 21.35 -9.68
C LEU A 887 -58.90 21.91 -8.25
N PHE A 888 -57.94 21.42 -7.47
CA PHE A 888 -57.84 21.72 -6.05
C PHE A 888 -56.49 22.36 -5.71
N ASN A 889 -56.50 23.32 -4.78
CA ASN A 889 -55.26 23.86 -4.20
C ASN A 889 -54.84 23.00 -3.03
N LYS A 890 -53.54 22.71 -2.95
CA LYS A 890 -52.96 21.95 -1.86
C LYS A 890 -52.04 22.83 -1.02
N MET A 891 -52.14 22.68 0.28
CA MET A 891 -51.28 23.36 1.23
C MET A 891 -50.70 22.35 2.22
N VAL A 892 -49.41 22.44 2.46
CA VAL A 892 -48.72 21.57 3.42
C VAL A 892 -48.32 22.40 4.63
N THR A 893 -48.86 22.03 5.78
CA THR A 893 -48.47 22.57 7.08
C THR A 893 -47.46 21.62 7.71
N LYS A 894 -46.22 22.07 7.90
CA LYS A 894 -45.14 21.30 8.51
C LYS A 894 -44.89 21.78 9.94
N VAL A 895 -44.94 20.86 10.89
CA VAL A 895 -44.53 21.10 12.28
C VAL A 895 -43.02 20.90 12.37
N ASN A 896 -42.25 21.96 12.57
CA ASN A 896 -40.79 21.91 12.65
C ASN A 896 -40.33 21.49 14.05
N ALA A 897 -40.53 20.22 14.37
CA ALA A 897 -40.07 19.61 15.61
C ALA A 897 -39.41 18.25 15.34
N TYR A 898 -38.41 17.93 16.16
CA TYR A 898 -37.80 16.61 16.22
C TYR A 898 -38.41 15.83 17.39
N ASP A 899 -38.40 14.51 17.26
CA ASP A 899 -38.95 13.59 18.23
C ASP A 899 -40.42 13.89 18.65
N CYS A 900 -41.25 14.25 17.66
CA CYS A 900 -42.65 14.57 17.87
C CYS A 900 -43.44 13.29 18.17
N GLN A 901 -43.93 13.17 19.41
CA GLN A 901 -44.90 12.16 19.85
C GLN A 901 -46.33 12.66 19.68
N SER A 902 -46.58 13.94 19.96
CA SER A 902 -47.84 14.63 19.68
C SER A 902 -47.62 16.04 19.13
N ALA A 903 -48.54 16.51 18.30
CA ALA A 903 -48.58 17.88 17.80
C ALA A 903 -50.01 18.41 17.70
N SER A 904 -50.25 19.64 18.14
CA SER A 904 -51.54 20.32 17.98
C SER A 904 -51.38 21.71 17.37
N PHE A 905 -52.22 22.08 16.41
CA PHE A 905 -52.25 23.41 15.80
C PHE A 905 -53.66 23.80 15.31
N GLU A 906 -53.89 25.09 15.09
CA GLU A 906 -55.21 25.63 14.69
C GLU A 906 -55.11 26.53 13.44
N LEU A 907 -56.11 26.40 12.57
CA LEU A 907 -56.37 27.24 11.39
C LEU A 907 -57.63 28.05 11.66
N ASP A 908 -57.69 29.27 11.14
CA ASP A 908 -58.89 30.11 11.20
C ASP A 908 -59.36 30.48 9.78
N LEU A 909 -60.66 30.39 9.51
CA LEU A 909 -61.27 30.73 8.22
C LEU A 909 -62.46 31.68 8.41
N THR A 910 -62.57 32.68 7.55
CA THR A 910 -63.66 33.66 7.54
C THR A 910 -64.01 34.06 6.10
N ALA A 911 -65.25 34.51 5.86
CA ALA A 911 -65.66 35.13 4.60
C ALA A 911 -66.00 36.62 4.82
N TYR A 912 -65.68 37.44 3.82
CA TYR A 912 -65.93 38.88 3.80
C TYR A 912 -66.69 39.28 2.53
N SER A 913 -67.51 40.32 2.63
CA SER A 913 -68.01 41.02 1.45
C SER A 913 -66.89 41.86 0.87
N THR A 914 -66.64 41.80 -0.43
CA THR A 914 -65.62 42.61 -1.10
C THR A 914 -66.24 43.52 -2.14
N ALA A 915 -65.71 44.75 -2.25
CA ALA A 915 -66.05 45.67 -3.34
C ALA A 915 -65.38 45.26 -4.67
N VAL A 916 -64.37 44.37 -4.61
CA VAL A 916 -63.63 43.88 -5.77
C VAL A 916 -64.38 42.68 -6.35
N VAL A 917 -65.24 42.95 -7.33
CA VAL A 917 -65.98 41.89 -8.02
C VAL A 917 -65.04 41.11 -8.96
N ARG A 918 -64.98 39.78 -8.81
CA ARG A 918 -64.24 38.88 -9.71
C ARG A 918 -65.12 37.75 -10.23
N GLU A 919 -65.49 37.80 -11.50
CA GLU A 919 -66.15 36.69 -12.19
C GLU A 919 -65.21 35.47 -12.34
N PRO A 920 -65.60 34.26 -11.89
CA PRO A 920 -64.77 33.07 -11.99
C PRO A 920 -64.62 32.55 -13.44
N SER A 921 -63.41 32.13 -13.80
CA SER A 921 -63.08 31.61 -15.14
C SER A 921 -63.48 30.13 -15.26
N ILE A 922 -64.73 29.89 -15.64
CA ILE A 922 -65.33 28.54 -15.78
C ILE A 922 -65.19 27.93 -17.19
N ASN A 923 -64.76 28.73 -18.18
CA ASN A 923 -64.59 28.26 -19.56
C ASN A 923 -63.29 27.46 -19.68
N SER A 924 -63.30 26.33 -20.41
CA SER A 924 -62.17 25.39 -20.68
C SER A 924 -61.99 24.18 -19.76
N CYS A 925 -62.91 23.93 -18.83
CA CYS A 925 -62.88 22.71 -18.01
C CYS A 925 -63.27 21.45 -18.84
N THR A 926 -62.33 20.90 -19.62
CA THR A 926 -62.53 19.65 -20.38
C THR A 926 -61.88 18.48 -19.66
N SER A 927 -62.66 17.44 -19.41
CA SER A 927 -62.24 16.17 -18.81
C SER A 927 -61.21 15.47 -19.70
N GLN A 928 -59.96 15.37 -19.24
CA GLN A 928 -59.07 14.28 -19.67
C GLN A 928 -59.50 12.99 -18.95
N ASP A 929 -60.62 12.44 -19.39
CA ASP A 929 -60.77 10.99 -19.62
C ASP A 929 -62.02 10.79 -20.48
N GLY A 930 -61.82 10.91 -21.79
CA GLY A 930 -62.78 10.46 -22.80
C GLY A 930 -62.67 8.95 -22.93
N SER A 931 -63.30 8.22 -22.02
CA SER A 931 -63.77 6.86 -22.29
C SER A 931 -65.14 6.97 -22.98
N GLN A 932 -65.26 6.37 -24.15
CA GLN A 932 -66.52 6.23 -24.85
C GLN A 932 -67.57 5.54 -23.98
N ASN A 933 -68.77 6.12 -24.05
CA ASN A 933 -70.04 5.56 -23.64
C ASN A 933 -70.28 4.14 -24.20
N GLY A 934 -70.94 3.32 -23.38
CA GLY A 934 -72.03 2.49 -23.88
C GLY A 934 -71.95 0.98 -23.63
N ASN A 935 -71.94 0.52 -22.38
CA ASN A 935 -73.05 -0.32 -21.88
C ASN A 935 -72.91 -0.68 -20.40
N THR A 936 -74.00 -0.36 -19.71
CA THR A 936 -74.62 -0.93 -18.51
C THR A 936 -73.94 -2.04 -17.70
N ASP A 937 -73.91 -1.74 -16.40
CA ASP A 937 -74.27 -2.61 -15.28
C ASP A 937 -73.21 -3.48 -14.58
N ASN A 938 -73.01 -3.06 -13.34
CA ASN A 938 -72.86 -3.87 -12.13
C ASN A 938 -71.48 -4.45 -11.77
N LYS A 939 -70.93 -3.75 -10.77
CA LYS A 939 -70.28 -4.26 -9.55
C LYS A 939 -68.86 -4.86 -9.65
N LYS A 940 -67.96 -3.98 -9.19
CA LYS A 940 -66.92 -4.17 -8.16
C LYS A 940 -65.66 -4.96 -8.55
N SER A 941 -64.60 -4.15 -8.68
CA SER A 941 -63.40 -4.18 -7.81
C SER A 941 -62.20 -4.98 -8.32
N GLU A 942 -61.58 -4.53 -9.42
CA GLU A 942 -60.18 -4.81 -9.76
C GLU A 942 -59.51 -3.62 -10.48
N ASN A 943 -58.32 -3.25 -9.99
CA ASN A 943 -57.08 -2.88 -10.69
C ASN A 943 -57.06 -1.87 -11.88
N GLY A 944 -56.22 -0.83 -11.73
CA GLY A 944 -55.74 0.07 -12.79
C GLY A 944 -55.91 1.53 -12.36
N TRP A 945 -54.90 2.41 -12.27
CA TRP A 945 -53.70 2.52 -13.08
C TRP A 945 -52.52 3.17 -12.32
N LYS A 946 -51.32 2.90 -12.82
CA LYS A 946 -50.05 3.54 -12.44
C LYS A 946 -49.92 4.88 -13.18
N ILE A 947 -49.76 5.97 -12.42
CA ILE A 947 -48.95 7.15 -12.77
C ILE A 947 -48.16 7.45 -11.48
N GLY A 948 -46.83 7.53 -11.41
CA GLY A 948 -45.92 8.07 -12.40
C GLY A 948 -45.75 9.59 -12.26
N VAL A 949 -45.79 10.15 -11.04
CA VAL A 949 -45.53 11.59 -10.83
C VAL A 949 -44.45 11.76 -9.77
N GLY A 950 -43.26 12.14 -10.24
CA GLY A 950 -42.21 12.67 -9.39
C GLY A 950 -42.58 14.05 -8.89
N ILE A 951 -42.36 14.30 -7.60
CA ILE A 951 -42.26 15.66 -7.09
C ILE A 951 -40.81 16.08 -7.24
N GLY A 952 -40.63 16.98 -8.21
CA GLY A 952 -39.38 17.48 -8.71
C GLY A 952 -38.55 18.17 -7.62
N VAL A 953 -37.30 17.73 -7.57
CA VAL A 953 -36.17 18.59 -7.30
C VAL A 953 -36.09 19.62 -8.44
N GLY A 954 -36.21 20.90 -8.10
CA GLY A 954 -36.04 22.06 -8.97
C GLY A 954 -36.39 23.29 -8.13
N ILE A 955 -35.72 24.43 -8.20
CA ILE A 955 -34.93 25.08 -9.25
C ILE A 955 -34.01 26.04 -8.46
N GLY A 956 -32.69 26.06 -8.58
CA GLY A 956 -31.89 26.49 -9.72
C GLY A 956 -30.68 27.26 -9.14
N GLY A 957 -29.52 27.39 -9.79
CA GLY A 957 -29.00 26.96 -11.08
C GLY A 957 -27.47 27.20 -11.01
N ALA A 958 -26.64 27.00 -12.03
CA ALA A 958 -26.67 26.38 -13.33
C ALA A 958 -25.25 26.64 -13.89
N ALA A 959 -24.48 25.60 -14.26
CA ALA A 959 -23.39 25.65 -15.25
C ALA A 959 -22.77 24.24 -15.51
N LEU A 960 -23.53 23.37 -16.20
CA LEU A 960 -23.21 22.75 -17.51
C LEU A 960 -21.75 22.94 -18.05
N ILE A 961 -20.98 22.00 -18.65
CA ILE A 961 -21.19 20.77 -19.45
C ILE A 961 -19.81 20.05 -19.64
N VAL A 962 -19.85 18.74 -19.97
CA VAL A 962 -18.80 17.83 -20.53
C VAL A 962 -17.93 17.02 -19.56
N SER A 963 -18.30 15.75 -19.34
CA SER A 963 -17.48 14.53 -19.54
C SER A 963 -17.92 13.35 -18.63
N ALA A 964 -19.04 12.72 -18.96
CA ALA A 964 -19.59 11.55 -18.25
C ALA A 964 -19.38 10.23 -19.01
N PHE A 965 -18.13 9.80 -19.23
CA PHE A 965 -17.83 8.51 -19.90
C PHE A 965 -16.84 7.57 -19.17
N PHE A 966 -16.33 7.89 -17.97
CA PHE A 966 -15.26 7.06 -17.36
C PHE A 966 -15.48 6.51 -15.93
N ILE A 967 -16.59 6.78 -15.24
CA ILE A 967 -16.70 6.48 -13.79
C ILE A 967 -17.56 5.25 -13.44
N THR A 968 -18.38 4.73 -14.36
CA THR A 968 -19.26 3.57 -14.06
C THR A 968 -18.62 2.19 -14.26
N ARG A 969 -17.46 2.08 -14.91
CA ARG A 969 -16.76 0.79 -15.10
C ARG A 969 -15.76 0.42 -13.99
N GLN A 970 -15.39 1.36 -13.12
CA GLN A 970 -14.48 1.09 -11.99
C GLN A 970 -15.19 0.72 -10.67
N ARG A 971 -16.46 1.11 -10.48
CA ARG A 971 -17.21 0.76 -9.25
C ARG A 971 -17.62 -0.72 -9.16
N VAL A 972 -17.71 -1.44 -10.27
CA VAL A 972 -18.07 -2.89 -10.29
C VAL A 972 -16.85 -3.81 -10.08
N LYS A 973 -15.63 -3.35 -10.37
CA LYS A 973 -14.40 -4.13 -10.07
C LYS A 973 -13.99 -4.04 -8.60
N LEU A 974 -14.37 -2.98 -7.87
CA LEU A 974 -14.06 -2.86 -6.44
C LEU A 974 -14.93 -3.76 -5.56
N SER A 975 -16.22 -3.93 -5.86
CA SER A 975 -17.11 -4.77 -5.04
C SER A 975 -16.79 -6.28 -5.14
N LYS A 976 -16.36 -6.76 -6.33
CA LYS A 976 -15.95 -8.17 -6.50
C LYS A 976 -14.63 -8.52 -5.81
N THR A 977 -13.77 -7.54 -5.54
CA THR A 977 -12.46 -7.78 -4.90
C THR A 977 -12.58 -7.83 -3.38
N GLN A 978 -13.47 -7.03 -2.78
CA GLN A 978 -13.77 -7.10 -1.34
C GLN A 978 -14.42 -8.45 -0.96
N THR A 979 -15.36 -8.95 -1.75
CA THR A 979 -16.02 -10.24 -1.47
C THR A 979 -15.07 -11.44 -1.59
N LEU A 980 -14.05 -11.38 -2.46
CA LEU A 980 -13.08 -12.48 -2.59
C LEU A 980 -12.08 -12.49 -1.41
N LEU A 981 -11.73 -11.31 -0.89
CA LEU A 981 -10.82 -11.16 0.24
C LEU A 981 -11.49 -11.59 1.56
N GLU A 982 -12.75 -11.22 1.79
CA GLU A 982 -13.52 -11.71 2.95
C GLU A 982 -13.71 -13.23 2.92
N LYS A 983 -13.97 -13.81 1.74
CA LYS A 983 -14.11 -15.28 1.61
C LYS A 983 -12.81 -16.01 1.94
N LYS A 984 -11.65 -15.51 1.48
CA LYS A 984 -10.34 -16.09 1.83
C LYS A 984 -9.95 -15.88 3.30
N LEU A 985 -10.30 -14.75 3.90
CA LEU A 985 -10.08 -14.53 5.33
C LEU A 985 -10.89 -15.51 6.18
N LYS A 986 -12.13 -15.84 5.77
CA LYS A 986 -12.98 -16.81 6.47
C LYS A 986 -12.51 -18.26 6.33
N GLU A 987 -11.90 -18.62 5.20
CA GLU A 987 -11.28 -19.96 5.00
C GLU A 987 -9.96 -20.13 5.79
N ILE A 988 -9.16 -19.07 5.93
CA ILE A 988 -7.91 -19.13 6.72
C ILE A 988 -8.22 -19.21 8.22
N ASN A 989 -9.26 -18.52 8.70
CA ASN A 989 -9.65 -18.55 10.12
C ASN A 989 -10.34 -19.86 10.57
N ASN A 990 -10.75 -20.73 9.64
CA ASN A 990 -11.29 -22.05 9.94
C ASN A 990 -10.22 -23.16 9.86
N ASN A 991 -9.01 -22.86 9.39
CA ASN A 991 -7.88 -23.78 9.27
C ASN A 991 -6.66 -23.38 10.14
N LEU A 992 -6.82 -22.31 10.93
CA LEU A 992 -6.03 -21.96 12.11
C LEU A 992 -6.86 -22.32 13.34
#